data_AF-A0A6P8X9X8-F1
#
_entry.id   AF-A0A6P8X9X8-F1
#
_cell.length_a   1.000
_cell.length_b   1.000
_cell.length_c   1.000
_cell.angle_alpha   90.00
_cell.angle_beta   90.00
_cell.angle_gamma   90.00
#
_symmetry.space_group_name_H-M   'P 1'
#
loop_
_entity.id
_entity.type
_entity.pdbx_description
1 polymer ?
#
loop_
_entity_poly.entity_id
_entity_poly.type
_entity_poly.pdbx_seq_one_letter_code
_entity_poly.pdbx_strand_id
1 'polypeptide(L)'
;MGDFSVVWSELLKIFPILNGEIVYPLQEIEKEVFEDVYRHLNSLGSVETFTAILDLEVESTVRNILAPKLWKQLASDAEPKEKSDQVMTIAEITAKDGLFSKFIDAVNELYDGYRCLLEMKPRLIRLNKNAASSSDVENIKSTLRNALLARLPPTFNSFISDFYSVHYGLFTKDSILSSTTIDSEVFTELPCPGCNYDHDQCCCQQLTEMVNSTNLKLLEMGLIDRLAGSALTILIKLKIKEHINDTCLGIFDRSHLKQLETWINDVVMTWLTSIFTEWRSGDDINNEQIPESVQAFKVKLTYFMYETFAQNVISQFFSIIIDYPDSTPAIEDLKICMEKIDMRVHLTESLRSALEARILHPGVNTMDILTGYVAAIKAIRHLDNTGVILEIVTAPIKDYLRKRNDTVRRVVTGLTEEGPTDLSEELAKGELIKDGKDAGLNEFSNWENWEPDPFGIDPDVLQMNNSKIIRSADIISMVVDIYGSKELFMVEYRNLMADRLLSQLDFNSEKEIRNLELLKIRFGESLLHSCEVMLKDVTDSKRINAHIHGDGNINESTLFDITSLIISAQFWPSFNKESLQLPEELENEFKKFTKAYESYKGNRTLNWRTVTGRVNIVIEIGERVMEMTVPPTQAVIIYHFQHKSVWTLDELSSLIKVPPSALRRRISFWQNHGLITETEPGVFSLLEEESEKIEFEEMNITDADEEDLESAMASASDQREEELQVFWSYIVGMLTNLDSMPIDRIHQMLKLFASNGGGVEFTQDELKHFLQRKVREHKLLFSGGVYQLAK
;
A
#
# COMPACT_ATOMS: atom_id res chain seq x y z
N MET A 1 -33.65 61.48 -64.47
CA MET A 1 -33.93 61.39 -63.03
C MET A 1 -35.09 60.43 -62.87
N GLY A 2 -34.76 59.20 -62.51
CA GLY A 2 -35.61 58.01 -62.45
C GLY A 2 -34.63 56.85 -62.60
N ASP A 3 -34.47 55.92 -61.68
CA ASP A 3 -34.99 55.83 -60.32
C ASP A 3 -33.85 55.24 -59.48
N PHE A 4 -33.11 56.07 -58.74
CA PHE A 4 -32.11 55.55 -57.78
C PHE A 4 -32.79 54.64 -56.75
N SER A 5 -34.08 54.85 -56.48
CA SER A 5 -34.96 54.00 -55.67
C SER A 5 -35.23 52.63 -56.29
N VAL A 6 -35.40 52.54 -57.61
CA VAL A 6 -35.65 51.27 -58.32
C VAL A 6 -34.35 50.48 -58.42
N VAL A 7 -33.24 51.13 -58.80
CA VAL A 7 -31.92 50.49 -58.82
C VAL A 7 -31.48 50.07 -57.41
N TRP A 8 -31.82 50.85 -56.37
CA TRP A 8 -31.60 50.44 -54.97
C TRP A 8 -32.50 49.27 -54.57
N SER A 9 -33.76 49.23 -55.01
CA SER A 9 -34.65 48.09 -54.76
C SER A 9 -34.20 46.81 -55.49
N GLU A 10 -33.61 46.93 -56.67
CA GLU A 10 -33.01 45.83 -57.42
C GLU A 10 -31.68 45.40 -56.79
N LEU A 11 -30.87 46.32 -56.29
CA LEU A 11 -29.69 46.04 -55.48
C LEU A 11 -30.04 45.35 -54.15
N LEU A 12 -31.15 45.72 -53.51
CA LEU A 12 -31.65 45.05 -52.30
C LEU A 12 -32.14 43.62 -52.59
N LYS A 13 -32.71 43.38 -53.78
CA LYS A 13 -33.06 42.02 -54.24
C LYS A 13 -31.82 41.19 -54.58
N ILE A 14 -30.80 41.82 -55.16
CA ILE A 14 -29.53 41.15 -55.52
C ILE A 14 -28.70 40.87 -54.27
N PHE A 15 -28.69 41.79 -53.29
CA PHE A 15 -27.97 41.68 -52.04
C PHE A 15 -28.85 41.91 -50.78
N PRO A 16 -29.51 40.88 -50.23
CA PRO A 16 -30.38 41.00 -49.06
C PRO A 16 -29.68 41.46 -47.77
N ILE A 17 -28.34 41.34 -47.71
CA ILE A 17 -27.49 41.75 -46.59
C ILE A 17 -27.65 43.24 -46.27
N LEU A 18 -27.91 44.08 -47.28
CA LEU A 18 -28.15 45.53 -47.12
C LEU A 18 -29.45 45.84 -46.36
N ASN A 19 -30.36 44.87 -46.21
CA ASN A 19 -31.61 44.99 -45.47
C ASN A 19 -31.55 44.32 -44.08
N GLY A 20 -30.43 43.67 -43.73
CA GLY A 20 -30.29 42.90 -42.50
C GLY A 20 -31.04 41.56 -42.49
N GLU A 21 -31.59 41.13 -43.63
CA GLU A 21 -32.32 39.86 -43.77
C GLU A 21 -31.41 38.79 -44.39
N ILE A 22 -31.31 37.67 -43.69
CA ILE A 22 -30.57 36.48 -44.13
C ILE A 22 -31.62 35.39 -44.27
N VAL A 23 -32.03 35.10 -45.49
CA VAL A 23 -33.04 34.08 -45.80
C VAL A 23 -32.49 33.15 -46.87
N TYR A 24 -32.34 31.88 -46.50
CA TYR A 24 -32.02 30.80 -47.43
C TYR A 24 -33.32 30.05 -47.81
N PRO A 25 -33.52 29.65 -49.07
CA PRO A 25 -32.69 29.89 -50.25
C PRO A 25 -32.87 31.28 -50.88
N LEU A 26 -31.81 31.82 -51.50
CA LEU A 26 -31.88 33.06 -52.25
C LEU A 26 -32.73 32.87 -53.52
N GLN A 27 -33.66 33.80 -53.79
CA GLN A 27 -34.41 33.79 -55.05
C GLN A 27 -33.44 33.84 -56.26
N GLU A 28 -33.71 33.00 -57.27
CA GLU A 28 -33.03 33.06 -58.56
C GLU A 28 -33.36 34.38 -59.24
N ILE A 29 -32.34 35.13 -59.65
CA ILE A 29 -32.49 36.43 -60.33
C ILE A 29 -32.12 36.23 -61.80
N GLU A 30 -32.97 36.73 -62.69
CA GLU A 30 -32.71 36.76 -64.14
C GLU A 30 -31.44 37.56 -64.44
N LYS A 31 -30.56 37.03 -65.31
CA LYS A 31 -29.24 37.61 -65.64
C LYS A 31 -29.31 39.05 -66.17
N GLU A 32 -30.46 39.45 -66.70
CA GLU A 32 -30.70 40.76 -67.30
C GLU A 32 -30.73 41.88 -66.24
N VAL A 33 -31.37 41.63 -65.08
CA VAL A 33 -31.44 42.59 -63.96
C VAL A 33 -30.05 42.88 -63.38
N PHE A 34 -29.17 41.87 -63.39
CA PHE A 34 -27.80 42.00 -62.89
C PHE A 34 -26.91 42.83 -63.84
N GLU A 35 -27.08 42.70 -65.17
CA GLU A 35 -26.34 43.51 -66.14
C GLU A 35 -26.77 44.97 -66.14
N ASP A 36 -28.05 45.27 -65.97
CA ASP A 36 -28.56 46.64 -65.93
C ASP A 36 -28.06 47.41 -64.70
N VAL A 37 -27.98 46.73 -63.55
CA VAL A 37 -27.37 47.28 -62.32
C VAL A 37 -25.86 47.48 -62.48
N TYR A 38 -25.15 46.53 -63.12
CA TYR A 38 -23.71 46.66 -63.38
C TYR A 38 -23.37 47.82 -64.33
N ARG A 39 -24.17 48.05 -65.37
CA ARG A 39 -24.00 49.19 -66.29
C ARG A 39 -24.24 50.52 -65.58
N HIS A 40 -25.22 50.61 -64.69
CA HIS A 40 -25.47 51.81 -63.90
C HIS A 40 -24.34 52.07 -62.88
N LEU A 41 -23.81 51.04 -62.22
CA LEU A 41 -22.70 51.20 -61.27
C LEU A 41 -21.37 51.57 -61.94
N ASN A 42 -21.09 51.02 -63.13
CA ASN A 42 -19.92 51.42 -63.92
C ASN A 42 -20.02 52.87 -64.42
N SER A 43 -21.21 53.36 -64.74
CA SER A 43 -21.41 54.77 -65.12
C SER A 43 -21.12 55.77 -63.98
N LEU A 44 -21.17 55.28 -62.73
CA LEU A 44 -20.92 56.05 -61.51
C LEU A 44 -19.50 55.88 -60.95
N GLY A 45 -18.65 55.05 -61.57
CA GLY A 45 -17.27 54.79 -61.10
C GLY A 45 -17.17 54.22 -59.68
N SER A 46 -18.27 53.68 -59.13
CA SER A 46 -18.42 53.34 -57.71
C SER A 46 -18.40 51.84 -57.44
N VAL A 47 -17.92 51.03 -58.38
CA VAL A 47 -17.91 49.56 -58.23
C VAL A 47 -16.98 49.13 -57.10
N GLU A 48 -15.78 49.73 -57.00
CA GLU A 48 -14.80 49.42 -55.95
C GLU A 48 -15.23 49.87 -54.55
N THR A 49 -15.86 51.06 -54.45
CA THR A 49 -16.39 51.57 -53.19
C THR A 49 -17.61 50.78 -52.74
N PHE A 50 -18.46 50.36 -53.68
CA PHE A 50 -19.61 49.53 -53.38
C PHE A 50 -19.21 48.11 -52.95
N THR A 51 -18.17 47.52 -53.55
CA THR A 51 -17.62 46.24 -53.06
C THR A 51 -17.07 46.37 -51.64
N ALA A 52 -16.36 47.45 -51.32
CA ALA A 52 -15.85 47.68 -49.95
C ALA A 52 -16.97 47.91 -48.92
N ILE A 53 -18.07 48.59 -49.31
CA ILE A 53 -19.25 48.77 -48.46
C ILE A 53 -19.95 47.42 -48.23
N LEU A 54 -20.07 46.59 -49.27
CA LEU A 54 -20.64 45.25 -49.14
C LEU A 54 -19.79 44.36 -48.22
N ASP A 55 -18.46 44.42 -48.31
CA ASP A 55 -17.58 43.68 -47.40
C ASP A 55 -17.75 44.15 -45.94
N LEU A 56 -17.83 45.46 -45.69
CA LEU A 56 -18.09 46.01 -44.36
C LEU A 56 -19.47 45.61 -43.80
N GLU A 57 -20.49 45.56 -44.66
CA GLU A 57 -21.83 45.10 -44.26
C GLU A 57 -21.88 43.58 -44.03
N VAL A 58 -21.10 42.79 -44.78
CA VAL A 58 -20.90 41.36 -44.48
C VAL A 58 -20.27 41.18 -43.09
N GLU A 59 -19.25 41.96 -42.75
CA GLU A 59 -18.66 41.91 -41.40
C GLU A 59 -19.64 42.38 -40.30
N SER A 60 -20.40 43.44 -40.56
CA SER A 60 -21.41 43.98 -39.65
C SER A 60 -22.53 43.00 -39.39
N THR A 61 -23.06 42.37 -40.44
CA THR A 61 -24.14 41.37 -40.33
C THR A 61 -23.68 40.11 -39.60
N VAL A 62 -22.44 39.65 -39.85
CA VAL A 62 -21.85 38.53 -39.10
C VAL A 62 -21.73 38.87 -37.60
N ARG A 63 -21.27 40.08 -37.26
CA ARG A 63 -21.03 40.50 -35.86
C ARG A 63 -22.31 40.85 -35.09
N ASN A 64 -23.26 41.52 -35.75
CA ASN A 64 -24.42 42.13 -35.10
C ASN A 64 -25.71 41.34 -35.28
N ILE A 65 -25.80 40.46 -36.28
CA ILE A 65 -27.02 39.69 -36.59
C ILE A 65 -26.78 38.20 -36.33
N LEU A 66 -25.80 37.58 -37.00
CA LEU A 66 -25.59 36.13 -36.93
C LEU A 66 -25.09 35.66 -35.56
N ALA A 67 -24.00 36.23 -35.05
CA ALA A 67 -23.43 35.83 -33.76
C ALA A 67 -24.41 36.00 -32.58
N PRO A 68 -25.05 37.16 -32.36
CA PRO A 68 -26.00 37.31 -31.24
C PRO A 68 -27.33 36.54 -31.43
N LYS A 69 -27.75 36.21 -32.66
CA LYS A 69 -28.92 35.31 -32.86
C LYS A 69 -28.61 33.90 -32.37
N LEU A 70 -27.45 33.36 -32.70
CA LEU A 70 -26.97 32.07 -32.20
C LEU A 70 -26.88 32.06 -30.67
N TRP A 71 -26.25 33.07 -30.08
CA TRP A 71 -26.11 33.14 -28.63
C TRP A 71 -27.44 33.33 -27.89
N LYS A 72 -28.44 34.00 -28.48
CA LYS A 72 -29.78 34.11 -27.89
C LYS A 72 -30.51 32.77 -27.83
N GLN A 73 -30.33 31.90 -28.82
CA GLN A 73 -30.89 30.54 -28.80
C GLN A 73 -30.22 29.65 -27.75
N LEU A 74 -28.93 29.88 -27.48
CA LEU A 74 -28.15 29.18 -26.46
C LEU A 74 -28.30 29.76 -25.04
N ALA A 75 -28.79 31.00 -24.90
CA ALA A 75 -28.89 31.73 -23.63
C ALA A 75 -30.29 31.72 -22.98
N SER A 76 -31.27 30.98 -23.52
CA SER A 76 -32.57 30.85 -22.86
C SER A 76 -32.43 29.95 -21.62
N ASP A 77 -32.50 30.58 -20.45
CA ASP A 77 -32.50 30.00 -19.10
C ASP A 77 -33.24 28.66 -18.99
N ALA A 78 -32.60 27.69 -18.34
CA ALA A 78 -33.28 26.66 -17.59
C ALA A 78 -32.51 26.44 -16.27
N GLU A 79 -33.09 26.91 -15.17
CA GLU A 79 -32.76 26.47 -13.82
C GLU A 79 -32.81 24.93 -13.74
N PRO A 80 -31.94 24.29 -12.93
CA PRO A 80 -31.95 22.86 -12.75
C PRO A 80 -33.20 22.47 -11.94
N LYS A 81 -34.20 21.85 -12.58
CA LYS A 81 -35.33 21.24 -11.86
C LYS A 81 -35.01 19.80 -11.50
N GLU A 82 -35.18 19.51 -10.21
CA GLU A 82 -34.98 18.22 -9.55
C GLU A 82 -35.79 17.08 -10.17
N LYS A 83 -35.22 15.87 -10.05
CA LYS A 83 -35.73 14.60 -10.53
C LYS A 83 -37.00 14.19 -9.77
N SER A 84 -38.06 13.82 -10.50
CA SER A 84 -39.07 12.89 -9.99
C SER A 84 -39.39 11.84 -11.05
N ASP A 85 -39.18 10.58 -10.69
CA ASP A 85 -39.51 9.40 -11.48
C ASP A 85 -41.02 9.25 -11.63
N GLN A 86 -41.52 9.26 -12.87
CA GLN A 86 -42.73 8.56 -13.27
C GLN A 86 -42.78 8.38 -14.80
N VAL A 87 -43.19 7.19 -15.20
CA VAL A 87 -43.24 6.63 -16.56
C VAL A 87 -44.18 7.43 -17.47
N MET A 88 -43.68 8.06 -18.55
CA MET A 88 -44.52 8.65 -19.61
C MET A 88 -43.83 8.74 -20.99
N THR A 89 -44.69 8.88 -22.00
CA THR A 89 -44.60 8.61 -23.44
C THR A 89 -43.62 9.44 -24.29
N ILE A 90 -43.30 8.90 -25.48
CA ILE A 90 -42.39 9.34 -26.58
C ILE A 90 -42.37 10.85 -26.90
N ALA A 91 -43.44 11.61 -26.65
CA ALA A 91 -43.47 13.06 -26.89
C ALA A 91 -42.73 13.90 -25.82
N GLU A 92 -42.42 13.33 -24.66
CA GLU A 92 -41.74 14.04 -23.56
C GLU A 92 -40.21 13.84 -23.58
N ILE A 93 -39.69 13.02 -24.50
CA ILE A 93 -38.25 12.71 -24.56
C ILE A 93 -37.45 13.78 -25.31
N THR A 94 -38.11 14.55 -26.18
CA THR A 94 -37.58 15.82 -26.72
C THR A 94 -37.40 16.90 -25.65
N ALA A 95 -37.92 16.72 -24.43
CA ALA A 95 -37.81 17.71 -23.36
C ALA A 95 -36.65 17.46 -22.39
N LYS A 96 -36.13 16.23 -22.25
CA LYS A 96 -34.92 15.96 -21.42
C LYS A 96 -33.63 16.36 -22.15
N ASP A 97 -33.59 16.19 -23.47
CA ASP A 97 -32.50 16.64 -24.35
C ASP A 97 -32.89 17.90 -25.14
N GLY A 98 -33.70 18.78 -24.56
CA GLY A 98 -34.08 20.05 -25.20
C GLY A 98 -32.89 20.94 -25.53
N LEU A 99 -31.71 20.65 -24.97
CA LEU A 99 -30.44 21.32 -25.27
C LEU A 99 -29.76 20.76 -26.54
N PHE A 100 -29.92 19.46 -26.81
CA PHE A 100 -29.33 18.77 -27.96
C PHE A 100 -29.99 19.22 -29.26
N SER A 101 -31.32 19.24 -29.32
CA SER A 101 -32.06 19.73 -30.49
C SER A 101 -31.85 21.23 -30.72
N LYS A 102 -31.87 22.04 -29.64
CA LYS A 102 -31.58 23.48 -29.72
C LYS A 102 -30.19 23.78 -30.27
N PHE A 103 -29.19 22.96 -29.95
CA PHE A 103 -27.84 23.11 -30.51
C PHE A 103 -27.83 22.78 -32.01
N ILE A 104 -28.47 21.69 -32.41
CA ILE A 104 -28.58 21.31 -33.83
C ILE A 104 -29.31 22.40 -34.64
N ASP A 105 -30.42 22.92 -34.13
CA ASP A 105 -31.20 23.97 -34.77
C ASP A 105 -30.41 25.29 -34.88
N ALA A 106 -29.71 25.68 -33.81
CA ALA A 106 -28.84 26.86 -33.82
C ALA A 106 -27.68 26.74 -34.82
N VAL A 107 -27.09 25.54 -34.95
CA VAL A 107 -26.02 25.26 -35.93
C VAL A 107 -26.59 25.25 -37.36
N ASN A 108 -27.81 24.75 -37.56
CA ASN A 108 -28.48 24.77 -38.86
C ASN A 108 -28.77 26.20 -39.32
N GLU A 109 -29.31 27.06 -38.45
CA GLU A 109 -29.55 28.47 -38.78
C GLU A 109 -28.27 29.25 -39.06
N LEU A 110 -27.19 28.97 -38.31
CA LEU A 110 -25.87 29.56 -38.58
C LEU A 110 -25.36 29.12 -39.95
N TYR A 111 -25.53 27.84 -40.28
CA TYR A 111 -25.10 27.26 -41.54
C TYR A 111 -25.90 27.80 -42.74
N ASP A 112 -27.20 27.99 -42.60
CA ASP A 112 -28.06 28.59 -43.63
C ASP A 112 -27.65 30.05 -43.87
N GLY A 113 -27.31 30.78 -42.80
CA GLY A 113 -26.74 32.12 -42.92
C GLY A 113 -25.37 32.15 -43.59
N TYR A 114 -24.51 31.19 -43.29
CA TYR A 114 -23.20 31.02 -43.94
C TYR A 114 -23.33 30.63 -45.42
N ARG A 115 -24.27 29.75 -45.78
CA ARG A 115 -24.58 29.36 -47.16
C ARG A 115 -25.13 30.55 -47.96
N CYS A 116 -25.98 31.37 -47.37
CA CYS A 116 -26.42 32.65 -47.95
C CYS A 116 -25.24 33.56 -48.30
N LEU A 117 -24.27 33.71 -47.38
CA LEU A 117 -23.06 34.50 -47.61
C LEU A 117 -22.16 33.87 -48.69
N LEU A 118 -22.07 32.54 -48.76
CA LEU A 118 -21.32 31.83 -49.81
C LEU A 118 -21.97 31.95 -51.20
N GLU A 119 -23.30 31.89 -51.32
CA GLU A 119 -24.03 32.04 -52.60
C GLU A 119 -24.01 33.48 -53.13
N MET A 120 -23.80 34.46 -52.25
CA MET A 120 -23.64 35.88 -52.60
C MET A 120 -22.24 36.20 -53.16
N LYS A 121 -21.26 35.35 -52.89
CA LYS A 121 -19.88 35.47 -53.37
C LYS A 121 -19.73 35.39 -54.90
N PRO A 122 -20.30 34.42 -55.63
CA PRO A 122 -20.24 34.40 -57.10
C PRO A 122 -20.98 35.58 -57.73
N ARG A 123 -21.96 36.20 -57.03
CA ARG A 123 -22.61 37.44 -57.45
C ARG A 123 -21.68 38.65 -57.31
N LEU A 124 -20.88 38.73 -56.25
CA LEU A 124 -19.82 39.74 -56.08
C LEU A 124 -18.66 39.60 -57.08
N ILE A 125 -18.16 38.37 -57.32
CA ILE A 125 -17.09 38.11 -58.30
C ILE A 125 -17.53 38.48 -59.72
N ARG A 126 -18.82 38.30 -60.05
CA ARG A 126 -19.37 38.76 -61.34
C ARG A 126 -19.39 40.29 -61.49
N LEU A 127 -19.47 41.06 -60.40
CA LEU A 127 -19.37 42.52 -60.41
C LEU A 127 -17.93 43.02 -60.52
N ASN A 128 -16.93 42.25 -60.08
CA ASN A 128 -15.53 42.66 -60.12
C ASN A 128 -14.64 41.58 -60.75
N LYS A 129 -14.45 41.64 -62.08
CA LYS A 129 -13.59 40.69 -62.81
C LYS A 129 -12.09 40.78 -62.45
N ASN A 130 -11.66 41.82 -61.72
CA ASN A 130 -10.27 41.98 -61.30
C ASN A 130 -9.98 41.42 -59.89
N ALA A 131 -11.00 40.99 -59.14
CA ALA A 131 -10.84 40.35 -57.84
C ALA A 131 -10.70 38.82 -57.97
N ALA A 132 -9.69 38.36 -58.71
CA ALA A 132 -9.09 37.05 -58.47
C ALA A 132 -8.04 37.25 -57.34
N SER A 133 -7.89 36.45 -56.30
CA SER A 133 -8.19 35.04 -56.09
C SER A 133 -7.82 34.66 -54.63
N SER A 134 -8.45 33.61 -54.10
CA SER A 134 -8.08 32.83 -52.90
C SER A 134 -8.13 33.42 -51.46
N SER A 135 -7.90 34.71 -51.20
CA SER A 135 -7.81 35.22 -49.80
C SER A 135 -9.15 35.43 -49.07
N ASP A 136 -10.26 35.57 -49.77
CA ASP A 136 -11.48 36.10 -49.13
C ASP A 136 -12.42 35.02 -48.55
N VAL A 137 -12.24 33.74 -48.88
CA VAL A 137 -12.97 32.65 -48.16
C VAL A 137 -12.44 32.55 -46.72
N GLU A 138 -11.12 32.65 -46.55
CA GLU A 138 -10.50 32.67 -45.23
C GLU A 138 -10.85 33.94 -44.45
N ASN A 139 -11.04 35.08 -45.11
CA ASN A 139 -11.52 36.31 -44.45
C ASN A 139 -12.94 36.17 -43.89
N ILE A 140 -13.88 35.55 -44.60
CA ILE A 140 -15.23 35.33 -44.07
C ILE A 140 -15.22 34.28 -42.95
N LYS A 141 -14.48 33.17 -43.13
CA LYS A 141 -14.32 32.14 -42.08
C LYS A 141 -13.64 32.71 -40.82
N SER A 142 -12.60 33.53 -40.99
CA SER A 142 -11.90 34.17 -39.87
C SER A 142 -12.72 35.27 -39.21
N THR A 143 -13.52 36.04 -39.96
CA THR A 143 -14.44 37.05 -39.41
C THR A 143 -15.55 36.38 -38.63
N LEU A 144 -16.16 35.31 -39.15
CA LEU A 144 -17.15 34.50 -38.44
C LEU A 144 -16.55 33.90 -37.16
N ARG A 145 -15.37 33.30 -37.27
CA ARG A 145 -14.62 32.76 -36.13
C ARG A 145 -14.33 33.82 -35.07
N ASN A 146 -13.84 34.99 -35.46
CA ASN A 146 -13.49 36.07 -34.53
C ASN A 146 -14.74 36.67 -33.88
N ALA A 147 -15.84 36.83 -34.63
CA ALA A 147 -17.10 37.34 -34.11
C ALA A 147 -17.76 36.38 -33.10
N LEU A 148 -17.68 35.07 -33.34
CA LEU A 148 -18.20 34.06 -32.42
C LEU A 148 -17.34 33.94 -31.15
N LEU A 149 -16.01 33.92 -31.29
CA LEU A 149 -15.08 33.82 -30.15
C LEU A 149 -15.11 35.05 -29.25
N ALA A 150 -15.37 36.24 -29.80
CA ALA A 150 -15.47 37.47 -29.01
C ALA A 150 -16.68 37.52 -28.06
N ARG A 151 -17.67 36.62 -28.22
CA ARG A 151 -18.93 36.60 -27.44
C ARG A 151 -19.25 35.22 -26.85
N LEU A 152 -18.23 34.45 -26.44
CA LEU A 152 -18.41 33.09 -25.93
C LEU A 152 -18.99 33.08 -24.50
N PRO A 153 -20.20 32.53 -24.26
CA PRO A 153 -20.78 32.36 -22.93
C PRO A 153 -20.09 31.25 -22.13
N PRO A 154 -20.02 31.35 -20.79
CA PRO A 154 -19.38 30.33 -19.96
C PRO A 154 -20.08 28.96 -19.98
N THR A 155 -21.40 28.92 -20.23
CA THR A 155 -22.21 27.69 -20.30
C THR A 155 -21.98 26.88 -21.58
N PHE A 156 -21.40 27.49 -22.62
CA PHE A 156 -21.20 26.87 -23.92
C PHE A 156 -20.32 25.61 -23.88
N ASN A 157 -19.28 25.59 -23.03
CA ASN A 157 -18.42 24.41 -22.89
C ASN A 157 -19.15 23.22 -22.26
N SER A 158 -20.11 23.46 -21.35
CA SER A 158 -20.95 22.39 -20.78
C SER A 158 -21.86 21.81 -21.86
N PHE A 159 -22.53 22.67 -22.63
CA PHE A 159 -23.43 22.22 -23.71
C PHE A 159 -22.71 21.38 -24.76
N ILE A 160 -21.52 21.80 -25.18
CA ILE A 160 -20.71 21.03 -26.12
C ILE A 160 -20.23 19.71 -25.51
N SER A 161 -19.85 19.72 -24.23
CA SER A 161 -19.46 18.49 -23.53
C SER A 161 -20.63 17.50 -23.48
N ASP A 162 -21.84 17.97 -23.17
CA ASP A 162 -23.03 17.10 -23.11
C ASP A 162 -23.37 16.54 -24.50
N PHE A 163 -23.32 17.38 -25.54
CA PHE A 163 -23.53 16.96 -26.93
C PHE A 163 -22.54 15.86 -27.38
N TYR A 164 -21.24 16.07 -27.14
CA TYR A 164 -20.24 15.08 -27.51
C TYR A 164 -20.21 13.86 -26.59
N SER A 165 -20.78 13.94 -25.37
CA SER A 165 -20.95 12.78 -24.48
C SER A 165 -21.97 11.79 -25.03
N VAL A 166 -23.08 12.31 -25.56
CA VAL A 166 -24.09 11.52 -26.26
C VAL A 166 -23.49 10.93 -27.53
N HIS A 167 -22.74 11.72 -28.30
CA HIS A 167 -22.06 11.22 -29.49
C HIS A 167 -21.05 10.10 -29.18
N TYR A 168 -20.27 10.26 -28.11
CA TYR A 168 -19.31 9.25 -27.66
C TYR A 168 -20.03 7.97 -27.21
N GLY A 169 -21.10 8.07 -26.42
CA GLY A 169 -21.90 6.91 -25.99
C GLY A 169 -22.58 6.18 -27.16
N LEU A 170 -23.01 6.91 -28.19
CA LEU A 170 -23.54 6.33 -29.43
C LEU A 170 -22.46 5.60 -30.24
N PHE A 171 -21.23 6.13 -30.26
CA PHE A 171 -20.09 5.52 -30.94
C PHE A 171 -19.58 4.27 -30.22
N THR A 172 -19.52 4.29 -28.89
CA THR A 172 -19.07 3.14 -28.09
C THR A 172 -20.11 2.04 -27.99
N LYS A 173 -21.36 2.27 -28.41
CA LYS A 173 -22.43 1.27 -28.38
C LYS A 173 -22.03 -0.07 -28.99
N ASP A 174 -21.36 -0.07 -30.15
CA ASP A 174 -20.94 -1.30 -30.83
C ASP A 174 -19.77 -2.00 -30.12
N SER A 175 -18.86 -1.22 -29.52
CA SER A 175 -17.77 -1.76 -28.68
C SER A 175 -18.26 -2.34 -27.35
N ILE A 176 -19.23 -1.68 -26.70
CA ILE A 176 -19.83 -2.11 -25.42
C ILE A 176 -20.66 -3.37 -25.65
N LEU A 177 -21.40 -3.45 -26.75
CA LEU A 177 -22.14 -4.66 -27.13
C LEU A 177 -21.20 -5.86 -27.31
N SER A 178 -20.00 -5.65 -27.88
CA SER A 178 -18.99 -6.69 -28.08
C SER A 178 -18.23 -7.10 -26.81
N SER A 179 -18.13 -6.24 -25.80
CA SER A 179 -17.49 -6.57 -24.51
C SER A 179 -18.46 -7.28 -23.55
N THR A 180 -19.77 -7.00 -23.64
CA THR A 180 -20.80 -7.66 -22.81
C THR A 180 -21.17 -9.09 -23.25
N THR A 181 -20.70 -9.58 -24.40
CA THR A 181 -21.04 -10.94 -24.89
C THR A 181 -20.37 -12.09 -24.13
N ILE A 182 -19.64 -11.83 -23.03
CA ILE A 182 -18.97 -12.89 -22.26
C ILE A 182 -19.85 -13.43 -21.11
N ASP A 183 -20.82 -12.67 -20.59
CA ASP A 183 -21.70 -13.14 -19.49
C ASP A 183 -23.19 -12.86 -19.80
N SER A 184 -23.77 -13.64 -20.71
CA SER A 184 -25.18 -13.51 -21.12
C SER A 184 -26.09 -14.56 -20.49
N GLU A 185 -26.27 -14.54 -19.17
CA GLU A 185 -27.40 -15.23 -18.51
C GLU A 185 -28.18 -14.37 -17.49
N VAL A 186 -27.78 -13.12 -17.25
CA VAL A 186 -28.53 -12.20 -16.38
C VAL A 186 -28.59 -10.84 -17.06
N PHE A 187 -29.76 -10.19 -17.03
CA PHE A 187 -30.08 -8.85 -17.55
C PHE A 187 -30.71 -8.76 -18.95
N THR A 188 -32.01 -9.06 -19.02
CA THR A 188 -32.93 -8.60 -20.08
C THR A 188 -33.63 -7.27 -19.76
N GLU A 189 -33.08 -6.43 -18.86
CA GLU A 189 -33.70 -5.16 -18.42
C GLU A 189 -32.69 -4.00 -18.29
N LEU A 190 -31.67 -3.92 -19.13
CA LEU A 190 -30.88 -2.69 -19.24
C LEU A 190 -31.28 -1.89 -20.50
N PRO A 191 -31.50 -0.56 -20.37
CA PRO A 191 -31.72 0.31 -21.50
C PRO A 191 -30.46 0.39 -22.38
N CYS A 192 -30.65 0.69 -23.67
CA CYS A 192 -29.61 0.77 -24.67
C CYS A 192 -28.48 1.73 -24.22
N PRO A 193 -27.21 1.27 -24.17
CA PRO A 193 -26.10 2.05 -23.61
C PRO A 193 -25.77 3.34 -24.38
N GLY A 194 -26.28 3.49 -25.60
CA GLY A 194 -26.07 4.69 -26.42
C GLY A 194 -27.18 5.74 -26.35
N CYS A 195 -28.45 5.34 -26.19
CA CYS A 195 -29.59 6.27 -26.20
C CYS A 195 -30.43 6.22 -24.92
N ASN A 196 -30.12 5.32 -23.98
CA ASN A 196 -30.88 5.06 -22.75
C ASN A 196 -32.37 4.71 -22.97
N TYR A 197 -32.73 4.23 -24.16
CA TYR A 197 -34.05 3.67 -24.46
C TYR A 197 -34.04 2.14 -24.39
N ASP A 198 -35.19 1.52 -24.11
CA ASP A 198 -35.34 0.07 -24.26
C ASP A 198 -34.93 -0.39 -25.67
N HIS A 199 -34.39 -1.61 -25.77
CA HIS A 199 -33.87 -2.18 -27.03
C HIS A 199 -34.89 -2.11 -28.19
N ASP A 200 -36.19 -2.08 -27.89
CA ASP A 200 -37.29 -2.00 -28.85
C ASP A 200 -37.55 -0.58 -29.43
N GLN A 201 -36.99 0.49 -28.83
CA GLN A 201 -37.16 1.89 -29.27
C GLN A 201 -35.81 2.61 -29.46
N CYS A 202 -34.83 1.91 -30.00
CA CYS A 202 -33.49 2.45 -30.17
C CYS A 202 -33.40 3.50 -31.30
N CYS A 203 -33.14 4.77 -30.96
CA CYS A 203 -32.96 5.88 -31.91
C CYS A 203 -31.49 6.19 -32.28
N CYS A 204 -30.54 5.29 -31.98
CA CYS A 204 -29.11 5.57 -32.12
C CYS A 204 -28.67 5.93 -33.54
N GLN A 205 -29.22 5.29 -34.57
CA GLN A 205 -28.80 5.53 -35.95
C GLN A 205 -29.19 6.94 -36.43
N GLN A 206 -30.40 7.37 -36.11
CA GLN A 206 -30.88 8.72 -36.44
C GLN A 206 -30.09 9.80 -35.69
N LEU A 207 -29.74 9.55 -34.42
CA LEU A 207 -28.92 10.48 -33.63
C LEU A 207 -27.49 10.58 -34.19
N THR A 208 -26.88 9.46 -34.59
CA THR A 208 -25.55 9.47 -35.23
C THR A 208 -25.57 10.23 -36.56
N GLU A 209 -26.60 10.03 -37.40
CA GLU A 209 -26.76 10.77 -38.66
C GLU A 209 -26.93 12.29 -38.43
N MET A 210 -27.73 12.68 -37.42
CA MET A 210 -27.90 14.09 -37.06
C MET A 210 -26.60 14.70 -36.55
N VAL A 211 -25.87 14.03 -35.66
CA VAL A 211 -24.57 14.51 -35.14
C VAL A 211 -23.54 14.64 -36.26
N ASN A 212 -23.44 13.64 -37.14
CA ASN A 212 -22.54 13.68 -38.30
C ASN A 212 -22.89 14.83 -39.23
N SER A 213 -24.18 15.07 -39.49
CA SER A 213 -24.64 16.21 -40.29
C SER A 213 -24.24 17.55 -39.67
N THR A 214 -24.31 17.69 -38.34
CA THR A 214 -23.87 18.91 -37.65
C THR A 214 -22.36 19.08 -37.64
N ASN A 215 -21.60 18.00 -37.44
CA ASN A 215 -20.14 18.03 -37.50
C ASN A 215 -19.65 18.44 -38.89
N LEU A 216 -20.27 17.93 -39.97
CA LEU A 216 -19.99 18.36 -41.33
C LEU A 216 -20.25 19.86 -41.53
N LYS A 217 -21.38 20.38 -41.05
CA LYS A 217 -21.71 21.82 -41.11
C LYS A 217 -20.68 22.67 -40.36
N LEU A 218 -20.23 22.22 -39.18
CA LEU A 218 -19.21 22.90 -38.37
C LEU A 218 -17.81 22.85 -39.01
N LEU A 219 -17.49 21.77 -39.71
CA LEU A 219 -16.24 21.60 -40.46
C LEU A 219 -16.21 22.49 -41.70
N GLU A 220 -17.29 22.56 -42.47
CA GLU A 220 -17.40 23.48 -43.63
C GLU A 220 -17.21 24.95 -43.22
N MET A 221 -17.73 25.32 -42.04
CA MET A 221 -17.58 26.67 -41.45
C MET A 221 -16.18 26.91 -40.83
N GLY A 222 -15.35 25.88 -40.63
CA GLY A 222 -14.03 26.00 -40.02
C GLY A 222 -14.05 26.36 -38.53
N LEU A 223 -15.13 25.99 -37.82
CA LEU A 223 -15.36 26.36 -36.42
C LEU A 223 -15.05 25.23 -35.43
N ILE A 224 -14.90 24.00 -35.92
CA ILE A 224 -14.73 22.79 -35.10
C ILE A 224 -13.46 22.82 -34.25
N ASP A 225 -12.31 23.21 -34.84
CA ASP A 225 -11.00 23.15 -34.18
C ASP A 225 -10.89 23.98 -32.89
N ARG A 226 -11.64 25.10 -32.80
CA ARG A 226 -11.51 26.06 -31.68
C ARG A 226 -12.73 26.13 -30.77
N LEU A 227 -13.92 25.77 -31.24
CA LEU A 227 -15.12 25.70 -30.40
C LEU A 227 -15.27 24.33 -29.72
N ALA A 228 -14.97 23.24 -30.42
CA ALA A 228 -15.12 21.90 -29.87
C ALA A 228 -13.87 21.40 -29.16
N GLY A 229 -12.67 21.85 -29.55
CA GLY A 229 -11.39 21.32 -29.05
C GLY A 229 -11.22 21.31 -27.52
N SER A 230 -11.61 22.38 -26.82
CA SER A 230 -11.49 22.45 -25.34
C SER A 230 -12.47 21.52 -24.64
N ALA A 231 -13.73 21.50 -25.08
CA ALA A 231 -14.77 20.65 -24.51
C ALA A 231 -14.51 19.17 -24.80
N LEU A 232 -14.10 18.82 -26.03
CA LEU A 232 -13.68 17.47 -26.40
C LEU A 232 -12.50 16.99 -25.55
N THR A 233 -11.51 17.86 -25.31
CA THR A 233 -10.37 17.49 -24.46
C THR A 233 -10.81 17.19 -23.02
N ILE A 234 -11.71 17.99 -22.44
CA ILE A 234 -12.23 17.75 -21.08
C ILE A 234 -13.02 16.44 -21.04
N LEU A 235 -13.88 16.22 -22.03
CA LEU A 235 -14.71 15.02 -22.12
C LEU A 235 -13.87 13.75 -22.28
N ILE A 236 -12.89 13.75 -23.18
CA ILE A 236 -11.98 12.62 -23.36
C ILE A 236 -11.21 12.34 -22.08
N LYS A 237 -10.72 13.38 -21.40
CA LYS A 237 -10.03 13.21 -20.12
C LYS A 237 -10.94 12.58 -19.05
N LEU A 238 -12.21 12.98 -18.99
CA LEU A 238 -13.19 12.37 -18.07
C LEU A 238 -13.48 10.91 -18.44
N LYS A 239 -13.68 10.61 -19.72
CA LYS A 239 -13.94 9.24 -20.19
C LYS A 239 -12.75 8.31 -20.02
N ILE A 240 -11.52 8.80 -20.22
CA ILE A 240 -10.30 8.06 -19.89
C ILE A 240 -10.26 7.73 -18.39
N LYS A 241 -10.60 8.69 -17.52
CA LYS A 241 -10.65 8.46 -16.07
C LYS A 241 -11.70 7.41 -15.67
N GLU A 242 -12.91 7.52 -16.20
CA GLU A 242 -13.99 6.55 -15.94
C GLU A 242 -13.59 5.16 -16.42
N HIS A 243 -13.10 5.03 -17.66
CA HIS A 243 -12.69 3.74 -18.20
C HIS A 243 -11.54 3.11 -17.41
N ILE A 244 -10.52 3.89 -17.03
CA ILE A 244 -9.40 3.40 -16.19
C ILE A 244 -9.91 2.94 -14.83
N ASN A 245 -10.86 3.65 -14.21
CA ASN A 245 -11.42 3.22 -12.94
C ASN A 245 -12.17 1.89 -13.10
N ASP A 246 -13.02 1.75 -14.11
CA ASP A 246 -13.80 0.54 -14.33
C ASP A 246 -12.92 -0.68 -14.65
N THR A 247 -11.81 -0.49 -15.38
CA THR A 247 -10.90 -1.58 -15.75
C THR A 247 -9.87 -1.94 -14.68
N CYS A 248 -9.41 -0.96 -13.89
CA CYS A 248 -8.24 -1.13 -13.01
C CYS A 248 -8.58 -1.23 -11.52
N LEU A 249 -9.84 -1.03 -11.10
CA LEU A 249 -10.21 -1.17 -9.69
C LEU A 249 -10.24 -2.65 -9.28
N GLY A 250 -9.34 -3.03 -8.37
CA GLY A 250 -9.35 -4.34 -7.69
C GLY A 250 -8.87 -5.54 -8.52
N ILE A 251 -8.36 -5.34 -9.75
CA ILE A 251 -7.82 -6.41 -10.60
C ILE A 251 -6.33 -6.14 -10.86
N PHE A 252 -5.46 -6.84 -10.13
CA PHE A 252 -3.99 -6.62 -10.18
C PHE A 252 -3.22 -7.75 -10.90
N ASP A 253 -3.87 -8.85 -11.20
CA ASP A 253 -3.24 -10.08 -11.73
C ASP A 253 -2.91 -10.01 -13.23
N ARG A 254 -3.25 -8.91 -13.92
CA ARG A 254 -3.08 -8.76 -15.37
C ARG A 254 -2.52 -7.39 -15.71
N SER A 255 -1.71 -7.34 -16.77
CA SER A 255 -1.24 -6.09 -17.37
C SER A 255 -2.38 -5.45 -18.18
N HIS A 256 -2.72 -4.21 -17.83
CA HIS A 256 -3.81 -3.45 -18.45
C HIS A 256 -3.28 -2.38 -19.42
N LEU A 257 -1.98 -2.06 -19.35
CA LEU A 257 -1.38 -0.97 -20.13
C LEU A 257 -1.54 -1.16 -21.65
N LYS A 258 -1.34 -2.38 -22.16
CA LYS A 258 -1.53 -2.69 -23.59
C LYS A 258 -2.99 -2.56 -24.02
N GLN A 259 -3.93 -2.96 -23.16
CA GLN A 259 -5.37 -2.88 -23.45
C GLN A 259 -5.84 -1.43 -23.51
N LEU A 260 -5.34 -0.57 -22.61
CA LEU A 260 -5.61 0.86 -22.61
C LEU A 260 -5.01 1.54 -23.85
N GLU A 261 -3.79 1.17 -24.26
CA GLU A 261 -3.19 1.69 -25.50
C GLU A 261 -3.99 1.30 -26.75
N THR A 262 -4.44 0.05 -26.86
CA THR A 262 -5.32 -0.39 -27.96
C THR A 262 -6.66 0.34 -27.92
N TRP A 263 -7.25 0.50 -26.74
CA TRP A 263 -8.53 1.20 -26.58
C TRP A 263 -8.44 2.69 -26.97
N ILE A 264 -7.36 3.39 -26.62
CA ILE A 264 -7.15 4.76 -27.08
C ILE A 264 -7.05 4.81 -28.60
N ASN A 265 -6.31 3.88 -29.22
CA ASN A 265 -6.16 3.85 -30.67
C ASN A 265 -7.46 3.49 -31.40
N ASP A 266 -8.19 2.50 -30.93
CA ASP A 266 -9.32 1.92 -31.66
C ASP A 266 -10.62 2.66 -31.37
N VAL A 267 -10.81 3.15 -30.14
CA VAL A 267 -12.03 3.84 -29.72
C VAL A 267 -11.85 5.34 -29.79
N VAL A 268 -10.89 5.90 -29.03
CA VAL A 268 -10.78 7.35 -28.87
C VAL A 268 -10.24 8.02 -30.15
N MET A 269 -9.22 7.44 -30.78
CA MET A 269 -8.62 8.02 -31.99
C MET A 269 -9.51 7.81 -33.22
N THR A 270 -10.19 6.67 -33.36
CA THR A 270 -11.19 6.46 -34.43
C THR A 270 -12.36 7.42 -34.28
N TRP A 271 -12.85 7.61 -33.05
CA TRP A 271 -13.89 8.60 -32.75
C TRP A 271 -13.45 10.03 -33.05
N LEU A 272 -12.26 10.43 -32.62
CA LEU A 272 -11.71 11.74 -32.94
C LEU A 272 -11.53 11.94 -34.44
N THR A 273 -11.05 10.92 -35.14
CA THR A 273 -10.90 10.97 -36.60
C THR A 273 -12.27 11.15 -37.25
N SER A 274 -13.30 10.46 -36.76
CA SER A 274 -14.69 10.61 -37.26
C SER A 274 -15.29 12.02 -37.07
N ILE A 275 -14.81 12.77 -36.09
CA ILE A 275 -15.26 14.16 -35.83
C ILE A 275 -14.53 15.16 -36.74
N PHE A 276 -13.24 14.92 -37.02
CA PHE A 276 -12.39 15.84 -37.79
C PHE A 276 -12.28 15.51 -39.29
N THR A 277 -12.83 14.37 -39.75
CA THR A 277 -12.89 14.02 -41.19
C THR A 277 -14.33 13.89 -41.68
N GLU A 278 -14.55 14.10 -42.99
CA GLU A 278 -15.84 13.79 -43.62
C GLU A 278 -16.14 12.29 -43.45
N TRP A 279 -17.30 11.96 -42.88
CA TRP A 279 -17.77 10.59 -42.71
C TRP A 279 -17.77 9.85 -44.07
N ARG A 280 -16.87 8.87 -44.21
CA ARG A 280 -16.91 7.86 -45.28
C ARG A 280 -17.03 6.49 -44.62
N SER A 281 -18.00 5.71 -45.09
CA SER A 281 -18.31 4.37 -44.58
C SER A 281 -17.09 3.45 -44.57
N GLY A 282 -16.82 2.84 -43.40
CA GLY A 282 -16.26 1.50 -43.17
C GLY A 282 -14.95 1.06 -43.82
N ASP A 283 -14.81 1.12 -45.14
CA ASP A 283 -13.94 0.19 -45.87
C ASP A 283 -12.69 0.81 -46.54
N ASP A 284 -12.53 2.13 -46.52
CA ASP A 284 -11.37 2.81 -47.17
C ASP A 284 -10.52 3.62 -46.19
N ILE A 285 -10.14 3.04 -45.04
CA ILE A 285 -9.10 3.61 -44.17
C ILE A 285 -7.74 3.06 -44.60
N ASN A 286 -7.32 3.38 -45.82
CA ASN A 286 -5.92 3.21 -46.24
C ASN A 286 -5.17 4.54 -46.10
N ASN A 287 -4.65 4.75 -44.88
CA ASN A 287 -3.33 5.32 -44.58
C ASN A 287 -2.83 6.64 -45.21
N GLU A 288 -3.66 7.57 -45.68
CA GLU A 288 -3.18 8.92 -45.99
C GLU A 288 -4.03 10.06 -45.38
N GLN A 289 -3.32 10.89 -44.60
CA GLN A 289 -3.69 12.18 -44.01
C GLN A 289 -4.59 12.18 -42.76
N ILE A 290 -4.16 11.48 -41.69
CA ILE A 290 -4.51 11.93 -40.34
C ILE A 290 -3.84 13.31 -40.13
N PRO A 291 -4.58 14.38 -39.78
CA PRO A 291 -3.99 15.70 -39.55
C PRO A 291 -2.89 15.66 -38.47
N GLU A 292 -1.78 16.37 -38.67
CA GLU A 292 -0.68 16.47 -37.68
C GLU A 292 -1.19 16.90 -36.29
N SER A 293 -2.26 17.70 -36.25
CA SER A 293 -2.95 18.11 -35.01
C SER A 293 -3.53 16.92 -34.22
N VAL A 294 -4.07 15.91 -34.91
CA VAL A 294 -4.63 14.70 -34.32
C VAL A 294 -3.51 13.77 -33.84
N GLN A 295 -2.39 13.70 -34.56
CA GLN A 295 -1.21 12.94 -34.10
C GLN A 295 -0.55 13.59 -32.87
N ALA A 296 -0.41 14.92 -32.84
CA ALA A 296 0.09 15.64 -31.67
C ALA A 296 -0.86 15.50 -30.47
N PHE A 297 -2.16 15.40 -30.72
CA PHE A 297 -3.16 15.15 -29.69
C PHE A 297 -3.09 13.72 -29.14
N LYS A 298 -2.84 12.73 -29.99
CA LYS A 298 -2.58 11.33 -29.57
C LYS A 298 -1.48 11.25 -28.52
N VAL A 299 -0.34 11.90 -28.74
CA VAL A 299 0.79 11.90 -27.79
C VAL A 299 0.40 12.53 -26.44
N LYS A 300 -0.40 13.61 -26.46
CA LYS A 300 -0.87 14.24 -25.22
C LYS A 300 -1.87 13.36 -24.48
N LEU A 301 -2.74 12.66 -25.20
CA LEU A 301 -3.72 11.74 -24.61
C LEU A 301 -3.05 10.49 -24.03
N THR A 302 -2.07 9.91 -24.71
CA THR A 302 -1.31 8.77 -24.17
C THR A 302 -0.52 9.17 -22.92
N TYR A 303 0.10 10.35 -22.91
CA TYR A 303 0.73 10.88 -21.69
C TYR A 303 -0.28 11.03 -20.54
N PHE A 304 -1.44 11.64 -20.81
CA PHE A 304 -2.50 11.80 -19.80
C PHE A 304 -3.07 10.47 -19.30
N MET A 305 -3.14 9.46 -20.17
CA MET A 305 -3.52 8.10 -19.81
C MET A 305 -2.51 7.49 -18.83
N TYR A 306 -1.22 7.55 -19.14
CA TYR A 306 -0.18 7.07 -18.23
C TYR A 306 -0.20 7.83 -16.89
N GLU A 307 -0.43 9.14 -16.92
CA GLU A 307 -0.53 9.97 -15.71
C GLU A 307 -1.71 9.54 -14.82
N THR A 308 -2.89 9.39 -15.43
CA THR A 308 -4.12 8.98 -14.75
C THR A 308 -4.02 7.55 -14.23
N PHE A 309 -3.47 6.64 -15.03
CA PHE A 309 -3.25 5.25 -14.65
C PHE A 309 -2.27 5.16 -13.46
N ALA A 310 -1.13 5.86 -13.53
CA ALA A 310 -0.17 5.89 -12.44
C ALA A 310 -0.79 6.45 -11.15
N GLN A 311 -1.57 7.53 -11.23
CA GLN A 311 -2.30 8.07 -10.06
C GLN A 311 -3.27 7.06 -9.44
N ASN A 312 -4.03 6.33 -10.27
CA ASN A 312 -4.97 5.32 -9.80
C ASN A 312 -4.24 4.16 -9.12
N VAL A 313 -3.20 3.62 -9.77
CA VAL A 313 -2.37 2.53 -9.21
C VAL A 313 -1.68 2.96 -7.92
N ILE A 314 -1.13 4.19 -7.85
CA ILE A 314 -0.52 4.73 -6.62
C ILE A 314 -1.54 4.81 -5.48
N SER A 315 -2.80 5.20 -5.76
CA SER A 315 -3.84 5.27 -4.74
C SER A 315 -4.23 3.89 -4.17
N GLN A 316 -4.09 2.84 -4.98
CA GLN A 316 -4.38 1.45 -4.62
C GLN A 316 -3.11 0.67 -4.22
N PHE A 317 -1.94 1.30 -4.22
CA PHE A 317 -0.66 0.60 -4.08
C PHE A 317 -0.52 -0.18 -2.78
N PHE A 318 -1.21 0.25 -1.72
CA PHE A 318 -1.28 -0.50 -0.48
C PHE A 318 -1.92 -1.89 -0.65
N SER A 319 -3.02 -1.98 -1.41
CA SER A 319 -3.69 -3.26 -1.71
C SER A 319 -2.81 -4.12 -2.62
N ILE A 320 -2.16 -3.49 -3.60
CA ILE A 320 -1.17 -4.15 -4.48
C ILE A 320 -0.03 -4.78 -3.67
N ILE A 321 0.44 -4.12 -2.61
CA ILE A 321 1.46 -4.67 -1.71
C ILE A 321 0.95 -5.92 -0.98
N ILE A 322 -0.30 -5.92 -0.52
CA ILE A 322 -0.88 -7.05 0.23
C ILE A 322 -1.07 -8.27 -0.69
N ASP A 323 -1.52 -8.03 -1.92
CA ASP A 323 -1.80 -9.09 -2.91
C ASP A 323 -0.53 -9.59 -3.64
N TYR A 324 0.66 -9.13 -3.22
CA TYR A 324 1.94 -9.64 -3.76
C TYR A 324 2.14 -11.10 -3.31
N PRO A 325 2.48 -12.05 -4.20
CA PRO A 325 3.12 -11.89 -5.52
C PRO A 325 2.18 -11.86 -6.74
N ASP A 326 0.88 -12.07 -6.58
CA ASP A 326 -0.07 -12.15 -7.69
C ASP A 326 -0.21 -10.80 -8.42
N SER A 327 0.01 -9.71 -7.68
CA SER A 327 -0.02 -8.32 -8.17
C SER A 327 1.23 -7.86 -8.96
N THR A 328 2.17 -8.76 -9.27
CA THR A 328 3.40 -8.43 -10.02
C THR A 328 3.18 -7.70 -11.36
N PRO A 329 2.17 -8.05 -12.20
CA PRO A 329 1.95 -7.35 -13.47
C PRO A 329 1.56 -5.87 -13.29
N ALA A 330 0.81 -5.54 -12.23
CA ALA A 330 0.46 -4.15 -11.93
C ALA A 330 1.68 -3.31 -11.55
N ILE A 331 2.67 -3.92 -10.88
CA ILE A 331 3.94 -3.28 -10.53
C ILE A 331 4.80 -3.04 -11.78
N GLU A 332 4.82 -4.00 -12.72
CA GLU A 332 5.52 -3.83 -14.01
C GLU A 332 4.90 -2.71 -14.86
N ASP A 333 3.57 -2.65 -14.93
CA ASP A 333 2.86 -1.58 -15.62
C ASP A 333 3.18 -0.20 -14.99
N LEU A 334 3.22 -0.13 -13.65
CA LEU A 334 3.63 1.09 -12.95
C LEU A 334 5.08 1.46 -13.26
N LYS A 335 5.99 0.50 -13.31
CA LYS A 335 7.40 0.73 -13.67
C LYS A 335 7.54 1.37 -15.05
N ILE A 336 6.82 0.85 -16.05
CA ILE A 336 6.78 1.43 -17.40
C ILE A 336 6.23 2.86 -17.38
N CYS A 337 5.21 3.13 -16.55
CA CYS A 337 4.66 4.49 -16.40
C CYS A 337 5.68 5.44 -15.75
N MET A 338 6.44 4.97 -14.77
CA MET A 338 7.46 5.74 -14.04
C MET A 338 8.69 6.08 -14.88
N GLU A 339 9.02 5.27 -15.88
CA GLU A 339 10.06 5.62 -16.88
C GLU A 339 9.61 6.77 -17.79
N LYS A 340 8.30 6.89 -18.02
CA LYS A 340 7.70 7.92 -18.90
C LYS A 340 7.29 9.18 -18.13
N ILE A 341 6.99 9.07 -16.84
CA ILE A 341 6.48 10.14 -15.98
C ILE A 341 7.22 10.13 -14.64
N ASP A 342 7.76 11.28 -14.26
CA ASP A 342 8.39 11.43 -12.95
C ASP A 342 7.34 11.70 -11.85
N MET A 343 6.82 10.63 -11.25
CA MET A 343 5.84 10.68 -10.13
C MET A 343 6.40 10.11 -8.81
N ARG A 344 7.74 10.04 -8.68
CA ARG A 344 8.41 9.38 -7.53
C ARG A 344 8.05 10.01 -6.19
N VAL A 345 7.99 11.34 -6.14
CA VAL A 345 7.63 12.10 -4.92
C VAL A 345 6.19 11.80 -4.50
N HIS A 346 5.25 11.89 -5.45
CA HIS A 346 3.83 11.63 -5.19
C HIS A 346 3.59 10.19 -4.72
N LEU A 347 4.27 9.21 -5.32
CA LEU A 347 4.21 7.81 -4.88
C LEU A 347 4.69 7.66 -3.43
N THR A 348 5.82 8.30 -3.10
CA THR A 348 6.43 8.21 -1.77
C THR A 348 5.54 8.84 -0.69
N GLU A 349 4.99 10.03 -0.94
CA GLU A 349 4.09 10.73 -0.01
C GLU A 349 2.76 9.99 0.18
N SER A 350 2.15 9.52 -0.92
CA SER A 350 0.91 8.76 -0.89
C SER A 350 1.08 7.44 -0.14
N LEU A 351 2.15 6.69 -0.44
CA LEU A 351 2.41 5.41 0.20
C LEU A 351 2.75 5.56 1.68
N ARG A 352 3.57 6.56 2.04
CA ARG A 352 3.86 6.88 3.44
C ARG A 352 2.57 7.20 4.21
N SER A 353 1.71 8.05 3.65
CA SER A 353 0.43 8.41 4.28
C SER A 353 -0.49 7.19 4.43
N ALA A 354 -0.52 6.30 3.43
CA ALA A 354 -1.31 5.07 3.49
C ALA A 354 -0.80 4.10 4.58
N LEU A 355 0.52 3.92 4.70
CA LEU A 355 1.13 3.05 5.72
C LEU A 355 0.95 3.60 7.13
N GLU A 356 1.13 4.91 7.32
CA GLU A 356 0.88 5.59 8.60
C GLU A 356 -0.58 5.44 9.04
N ALA A 357 -1.54 5.56 8.11
CA ALA A 357 -2.96 5.47 8.42
C ALA A 357 -3.45 4.03 8.69
N ARG A 358 -2.89 3.02 8.01
CA ARG A 358 -3.44 1.64 8.01
C ARG A 358 -2.63 0.61 8.79
N ILE A 359 -1.31 0.77 8.92
CA ILE A 359 -0.43 -0.23 9.58
C ILE A 359 0.11 0.31 10.90
N LEU A 360 0.45 1.60 10.98
CA LEU A 360 1.17 2.18 12.11
C LEU A 360 0.27 2.66 13.25
N HIS A 361 -0.73 1.85 13.62
CA HIS A 361 -1.58 2.13 14.78
C HIS A 361 -1.49 1.05 15.87
N PRO A 362 -1.70 1.39 17.15
CA PRO A 362 -1.54 0.44 18.27
C PRO A 362 -2.44 -0.80 18.20
N GLY A 363 -3.54 -0.75 17.46
CA GLY A 363 -4.46 -1.87 17.28
C GLY A 363 -3.98 -2.99 16.35
N VAL A 364 -2.89 -2.81 15.59
CA VAL A 364 -2.36 -3.87 14.70
C VAL A 364 -1.37 -4.75 15.46
N ASN A 365 -1.47 -6.07 15.25
CA ASN A 365 -0.50 -7.03 15.77
C ASN A 365 0.88 -6.81 15.12
N THR A 366 1.94 -6.94 15.91
CA THR A 366 3.33 -6.84 15.46
C THR A 366 3.64 -7.79 14.29
N MET A 367 3.06 -8.99 14.28
CA MET A 367 3.24 -9.96 13.19
C MET A 367 2.67 -9.47 11.85
N ASP A 368 1.51 -8.83 11.87
CA ASP A 368 0.88 -8.29 10.65
C ASP A 368 1.67 -7.09 10.11
N ILE A 369 2.19 -6.25 11.01
CA ILE A 369 3.09 -5.14 10.63
C ILE A 369 4.35 -5.68 9.96
N LEU A 370 4.95 -6.74 10.50
CA LEU A 370 6.14 -7.38 9.92
C LEU A 370 5.83 -8.03 8.56
N THR A 371 4.68 -8.69 8.43
CA THR A 371 4.23 -9.28 7.16
C THR A 371 4.04 -8.20 6.10
N GLY A 372 3.33 -7.11 6.44
CA GLY A 372 3.17 -5.96 5.57
C GLY A 372 4.49 -5.27 5.23
N TYR A 373 5.45 -5.21 6.16
CA TYR A 373 6.79 -4.69 5.92
C TYR A 373 7.57 -5.54 4.91
N VAL A 374 7.54 -6.87 5.05
CA VAL A 374 8.20 -7.80 4.12
C VAL A 374 7.56 -7.75 2.74
N ALA A 375 6.23 -7.75 2.67
CA ALA A 375 5.50 -7.60 1.41
C ALA A 375 5.82 -6.26 0.72
N ALA A 376 5.86 -5.16 1.49
CA ALA A 376 6.25 -3.84 0.98
C ALA A 376 7.68 -3.83 0.45
N ILE A 377 8.62 -4.47 1.15
CA ILE A 377 10.00 -4.62 0.65
C ILE A 377 10.02 -5.35 -0.69
N LYS A 378 9.34 -6.50 -0.80
CA LYS A 378 9.33 -7.31 -2.02
C LYS A 378 8.72 -6.55 -3.20
N ALA A 379 7.55 -5.92 -2.99
CA ALA A 379 6.85 -5.15 -4.01
C ALA A 379 7.63 -3.90 -4.46
N ILE A 380 8.15 -3.09 -3.52
CA ILE A 380 8.89 -1.86 -3.84
C ILE A 380 10.24 -2.18 -4.48
N ARG A 381 10.91 -3.26 -4.09
CA ARG A 381 12.15 -3.72 -4.72
C ARG A 381 11.92 -4.14 -6.17
N HIS A 382 10.77 -4.71 -6.48
CA HIS A 382 10.39 -5.03 -7.86
C HIS A 382 10.12 -3.77 -8.70
N LEU A 383 9.57 -2.73 -8.07
CA LEU A 383 9.32 -1.43 -8.71
C LEU A 383 10.62 -0.65 -8.98
N ASP A 384 11.49 -0.55 -7.97
CA ASP A 384 12.70 0.27 -8.03
C ASP A 384 13.94 -0.48 -7.55
N ASN A 385 14.80 -0.82 -8.53
CA ASN A 385 16.09 -1.48 -8.27
C ASN A 385 17.09 -0.58 -7.52
N THR A 386 16.86 0.75 -7.46
CA THR A 386 17.76 1.67 -6.76
C THR A 386 17.58 1.64 -5.24
N GLY A 387 16.45 1.15 -4.72
CA GLY A 387 16.18 1.02 -3.29
C GLY A 387 15.95 2.36 -2.54
N VAL A 388 15.92 3.49 -3.24
CA VAL A 388 15.75 4.83 -2.64
C VAL A 388 14.33 5.02 -2.09
N ILE A 389 13.32 4.67 -2.90
CA ILE A 389 11.90 4.76 -2.49
C ILE A 389 11.66 3.89 -1.25
N LEU A 390 12.27 2.70 -1.23
CA LEU A 390 12.16 1.77 -0.11
C LEU A 390 12.66 2.40 1.18
N GLU A 391 13.82 3.06 1.18
CA GLU A 391 14.38 3.65 2.39
C GLU A 391 13.48 4.76 2.97
N ILE A 392 12.95 5.63 2.12
CA ILE A 392 12.09 6.76 2.55
C ILE A 392 10.76 6.24 3.11
N VAL A 393 10.15 5.26 2.44
CA VAL A 393 8.85 4.69 2.83
C VAL A 393 8.97 3.83 4.09
N THR A 394 10.10 3.13 4.26
CA THR A 394 10.31 2.21 5.40
C THR A 394 10.80 2.90 6.67
N ALA A 395 11.38 4.09 6.59
CA ALA A 395 11.84 4.85 7.75
C ALA A 395 10.81 4.96 8.90
N PRO A 396 9.54 5.38 8.67
CA PRO A 396 8.54 5.47 9.74
C PRO A 396 8.17 4.10 10.33
N ILE A 397 8.19 3.03 9.52
CA ILE A 397 7.93 1.65 9.98
C ILE A 397 9.06 1.20 10.93
N LYS A 398 10.32 1.46 10.56
CA LYS A 398 11.49 1.13 11.39
C LYS A 398 11.43 1.83 12.74
N ASP A 399 11.12 3.13 12.75
CA ASP A 399 11.00 3.91 13.99
C ASP A 399 9.84 3.44 14.87
N TYR A 400 8.75 2.97 14.27
CA TYR A 400 7.62 2.40 15.00
C TYR A 400 7.97 1.03 15.63
N LEU A 401 8.58 0.13 14.85
CA LEU A 401 8.98 -1.21 15.30
C LEU A 401 10.05 -1.17 16.39
N ARG A 402 10.97 -0.19 16.34
CA ARG A 402 11.98 0.05 17.40
C ARG A 402 11.37 0.40 18.76
N LYS A 403 10.20 1.06 18.78
CA LYS A 403 9.53 1.47 20.03
C LYS A 403 8.78 0.33 20.70
N ARG A 404 8.41 -0.71 19.94
CA ARG A 404 7.74 -1.91 20.45
C ARG A 404 8.78 -2.88 21.01
N ASN A 405 8.53 -3.38 22.21
CA ASN A 405 9.42 -4.28 22.95
C ASN A 405 9.29 -5.75 22.51
N ASP A 406 8.13 -6.14 21.98
CA ASP A 406 7.82 -7.50 21.54
C ASP A 406 8.35 -7.83 20.13
N THR A 407 8.81 -6.82 19.39
CA THR A 407 9.13 -6.96 17.97
C THR A 407 10.27 -7.93 17.71
N VAL A 408 11.36 -7.88 18.49
CA VAL A 408 12.52 -8.78 18.28
C VAL A 408 12.09 -10.23 18.48
N ARG A 409 11.35 -10.53 19.55
CA ARG A 409 10.82 -11.87 19.82
C ARG A 409 9.92 -12.36 18.68
N ARG A 410 9.03 -11.49 18.17
CA ARG A 410 8.14 -11.81 17.05
C ARG A 410 8.90 -12.05 15.73
N VAL A 411 9.94 -11.26 15.43
CA VAL A 411 10.82 -11.50 14.27
C VAL A 411 11.52 -12.85 14.39
N VAL A 412 12.12 -13.15 15.54
CA VAL A 412 12.78 -14.44 15.80
C VAL A 412 11.80 -15.60 15.66
N THR A 413 10.58 -15.43 16.17
CA THR A 413 9.49 -16.41 16.03
C THR A 413 9.17 -16.63 14.55
N GLY A 414 8.95 -15.56 13.78
CA GLY A 414 8.66 -15.65 12.33
C GLY A 414 9.79 -16.20 11.46
N LEU A 415 11.04 -16.23 11.96
CA LEU A 415 12.18 -16.86 11.28
C LEU A 415 12.32 -18.36 11.62
N THR A 416 11.80 -18.80 12.77
CA THR A 416 11.97 -20.18 13.27
C THR A 416 10.72 -21.04 13.10
N GLU A 417 9.55 -20.42 13.11
CA GLU A 417 8.26 -21.04 12.89
C GLU A 417 7.86 -20.88 11.42
N GLU A 418 7.28 -21.94 10.86
CA GLU A 418 6.69 -21.92 9.52
C GLU A 418 5.33 -21.22 9.64
N GLY A 419 5.37 -19.90 9.83
CA GLY A 419 4.21 -19.02 9.82
C GLY A 419 3.97 -18.41 8.43
N PRO A 420 2.87 -17.66 8.24
CA PRO A 420 2.54 -16.97 6.98
C PRO A 420 3.55 -15.86 6.62
N THR A 421 4.48 -15.54 7.52
CA THR A 421 5.62 -14.67 7.23
C THR A 421 6.60 -15.39 6.30
N ASP A 422 6.72 -14.92 5.05
CA ASP A 422 7.70 -15.36 4.05
C ASP A 422 9.19 -15.26 4.48
N LEU A 423 9.46 -14.82 5.71
CA LEU A 423 10.81 -14.64 6.25
C LEU A 423 11.61 -15.95 6.33
N SER A 424 10.95 -17.07 6.61
CA SER A 424 11.55 -18.41 6.62
C SER A 424 11.99 -18.85 5.22
N GLU A 425 11.19 -18.53 4.19
CA GLU A 425 11.55 -18.78 2.80
C GLU A 425 12.69 -17.89 2.33
N GLU A 426 12.72 -16.62 2.73
CA GLU A 426 13.83 -15.71 2.42
C GLU A 426 15.13 -16.10 3.15
N LEU A 427 15.02 -16.75 4.32
CA LEU A 427 16.18 -17.38 4.97
C LEU A 427 16.73 -18.53 4.13
N ALA A 428 15.86 -19.41 3.63
CA ALA A 428 16.26 -20.53 2.78
C ALA A 428 16.86 -20.07 1.44
N LYS A 429 16.32 -19.03 0.81
CA LYS A 429 16.87 -18.44 -0.43
C LYS A 429 18.27 -17.85 -0.25
N GLY A 430 18.66 -17.55 0.99
CA GLY A 430 19.99 -17.07 1.35
C GLY A 430 21.15 -18.00 1.04
N GLU A 431 20.88 -19.31 0.88
CA GLU A 431 21.89 -20.30 0.49
C GLU A 431 22.47 -20.01 -0.90
N LEU A 432 21.66 -19.51 -1.84
CA LEU A 432 22.09 -19.24 -3.23
C LEU A 432 23.09 -18.09 -3.33
N ILE A 433 23.18 -17.24 -2.31
CA ILE A 433 24.08 -16.07 -2.29
C ILE A 433 25.50 -16.48 -1.85
N LYS A 434 25.69 -17.64 -1.19
CA LYS A 434 27.00 -18.11 -0.74
C LYS A 434 27.89 -18.70 -1.83
N ASP A 435 27.35 -19.10 -2.99
CA ASP A 435 28.19 -19.39 -4.16
C ASP A 435 28.84 -18.12 -4.74
N GLY A 436 28.46 -16.93 -4.25
CA GLY A 436 29.20 -15.68 -4.35
C GLY A 436 30.14 -15.45 -3.15
N LYS A 437 31.02 -16.41 -2.83
CA LYS A 437 32.18 -16.16 -1.94
C LYS A 437 33.12 -15.13 -2.58
N ASP A 438 32.77 -13.85 -2.49
CA ASP A 438 33.68 -12.68 -2.40
C ASP A 438 32.97 -11.31 -2.42
N ALA A 439 31.69 -11.21 -2.04
CA ALA A 439 31.01 -9.91 -1.95
C ALA A 439 31.50 -9.00 -0.80
N GLY A 440 32.50 -9.42 -0.02
CA GLY A 440 33.09 -8.65 1.07
C GLY A 440 34.48 -8.05 0.79
N LEU A 441 35.14 -8.39 -0.33
CA LEU A 441 36.49 -7.88 -0.62
C LEU A 441 36.67 -7.25 -2.01
N ASN A 442 35.69 -7.37 -2.91
CA ASN A 442 35.80 -6.87 -4.28
C ASN A 442 34.70 -5.87 -4.63
N GLU A 443 34.54 -4.82 -3.82
CA GLU A 443 33.72 -3.63 -4.15
C GLU A 443 34.16 -2.98 -5.48
N PHE A 444 35.37 -3.28 -5.94
CA PHE A 444 35.95 -2.82 -7.21
C PHE A 444 35.67 -3.73 -8.42
N SER A 445 35.13 -4.94 -8.24
CA SER A 445 34.88 -5.85 -9.38
C SER A 445 33.59 -5.51 -10.15
N ASN A 446 32.67 -4.74 -9.55
CA ASN A 446 31.38 -4.38 -10.15
C ASN A 446 31.30 -2.91 -10.62
N TRP A 447 32.43 -2.31 -11.02
CA TRP A 447 32.46 -0.92 -11.49
C TRP A 447 31.67 -0.68 -12.79
N GLU A 448 31.51 -1.70 -13.62
CA GLU A 448 30.74 -1.62 -14.89
C GLU A 448 29.23 -1.52 -14.66
N ASN A 449 28.73 -2.04 -13.54
CA ASN A 449 27.30 -2.02 -13.17
C ASN A 449 26.98 -0.89 -12.18
N TRP A 450 27.96 -0.02 -11.91
CA TRP A 450 27.78 1.08 -10.97
C TRP A 450 27.04 2.21 -11.68
N GLU A 451 25.83 2.48 -11.21
CA GLU A 451 25.07 3.66 -11.60
C GLU A 451 25.10 4.70 -10.47
N PRO A 452 25.21 6.00 -10.80
CA PRO A 452 25.06 7.05 -9.80
C PRO A 452 23.61 7.10 -9.30
N ASP A 453 23.44 7.54 -8.06
CA ASP A 453 22.10 7.66 -7.47
C ASP A 453 21.22 8.64 -8.28
N PRO A 454 19.90 8.39 -8.40
CA PRO A 454 18.98 9.26 -9.11
C PRO A 454 18.97 10.69 -8.58
N PHE A 455 18.71 11.66 -9.46
CA PHE A 455 18.62 13.08 -9.09
C PHE A 455 17.34 13.36 -8.27
N GLY A 456 17.42 14.23 -7.25
CA GLY A 456 16.27 14.67 -6.46
C GLY A 456 16.15 14.09 -5.03
N ILE A 457 17.16 13.35 -4.57
CA ILE A 457 17.22 12.83 -3.19
C ILE A 457 17.77 13.92 -2.25
N ASP A 458 17.10 14.14 -1.12
CA ASP A 458 17.57 15.08 -0.11
C ASP A 458 18.94 14.64 0.45
N PRO A 459 19.96 15.51 0.49
CA PRO A 459 21.32 15.17 0.94
C PRO A 459 21.36 14.62 2.37
N ASP A 460 20.43 15.01 3.24
CA ASP A 460 20.36 14.56 4.63
C ASP A 460 19.91 13.09 4.76
N VAL A 461 19.11 12.59 3.81
CA VAL A 461 18.72 11.15 3.74
C VAL A 461 19.91 10.29 3.34
N LEU A 462 20.81 10.84 2.51
CA LEU A 462 22.01 10.15 2.02
C LEU A 462 23.17 10.12 3.02
N GLN A 463 23.22 11.07 3.97
CA GLN A 463 24.32 11.19 4.93
C GLN A 463 24.17 10.30 6.17
N MET A 464 22.94 9.92 6.54
CA MET A 464 22.70 9.18 7.79
C MET A 464 23.07 7.70 7.68
N ASN A 465 23.03 7.12 6.47
CA ASN A 465 23.22 5.68 6.25
C ASN A 465 24.15 5.47 5.05
N ASN A 466 25.14 4.56 5.16
CA ASN A 466 25.95 4.10 4.03
C ASN A 466 25.06 3.42 2.99
N SER A 467 24.53 4.22 2.08
CA SER A 467 23.30 3.95 1.37
C SER A 467 23.42 2.83 0.33
N LYS A 468 24.63 2.51 -0.17
CA LYS A 468 24.82 1.40 -1.12
C LYS A 468 24.77 0.00 -0.49
N ILE A 469 25.12 -0.14 0.79
CA ILE A 469 25.13 -1.45 1.48
C ILE A 469 23.71 -1.86 1.88
N ILE A 470 22.86 -0.91 2.27
CA ILE A 470 21.46 -1.18 2.65
C ILE A 470 20.59 -1.45 1.41
N ARG A 471 20.90 -0.85 0.26
CA ARG A 471 20.13 -1.01 -0.99
C ARG A 471 20.27 -2.40 -1.61
N SER A 472 21.42 -3.06 -1.45
CA SER A 472 21.64 -4.47 -1.83
C SER A 472 21.39 -5.46 -0.69
N ALA A 473 21.01 -4.96 0.49
CA ALA A 473 20.82 -5.77 1.67
C ALA A 473 19.61 -6.70 1.51
N ASP A 474 19.81 -7.96 1.88
CA ASP A 474 18.73 -8.93 1.90
C ASP A 474 17.59 -8.49 2.83
N ILE A 475 16.38 -9.01 2.62
CA ILE A 475 15.19 -8.71 3.45
C ILE A 475 15.52 -8.91 4.93
N ILE A 476 16.22 -10.00 5.25
CA ILE A 476 16.66 -10.32 6.61
C ILE A 476 17.65 -9.28 7.15
N SER A 477 18.59 -8.82 6.33
CA SER A 477 19.54 -7.79 6.75
C SER A 477 18.81 -6.48 7.05
N MET A 478 17.83 -6.09 6.22
CA MET A 478 17.01 -4.90 6.49
C MET A 478 16.12 -5.02 7.72
N VAL A 479 15.65 -6.22 8.06
CA VAL A 479 14.89 -6.49 9.31
C VAL A 479 15.83 -6.42 10.53
N VAL A 480 17.05 -6.91 10.42
CA VAL A 480 18.04 -6.84 11.51
C VAL A 480 18.59 -5.42 11.68
N ASP A 481 18.76 -4.66 10.60
CA ASP A 481 19.18 -3.26 10.62
C ASP A 481 18.17 -2.36 11.36
N ILE A 482 16.90 -2.79 11.48
CA ILE A 482 15.92 -2.09 12.33
C ILE A 482 16.45 -1.99 13.76
N TYR A 483 17.18 -2.96 14.28
CA TYR A 483 17.60 -2.96 15.68
C TYR A 483 19.04 -2.50 15.89
N GLY A 484 19.77 -2.25 14.79
CA GLY A 484 21.14 -1.70 14.81
C GLY A 484 22.22 -2.68 15.24
N SER A 485 21.92 -3.66 16.11
CA SER A 485 22.87 -4.71 16.51
C SER A 485 22.33 -6.11 16.28
N LYS A 486 23.21 -6.97 15.73
CA LYS A 486 22.94 -8.40 15.55
C LYS A 486 22.83 -9.12 16.90
N GLU A 487 23.50 -8.61 17.93
CA GLU A 487 23.58 -9.23 19.26
C GLU A 487 22.23 -9.32 19.98
N LEU A 488 21.40 -8.27 19.90
CA LEU A 488 20.06 -8.29 20.51
C LEU A 488 19.19 -9.41 19.92
N PHE A 489 19.28 -9.60 18.61
CA PHE A 489 18.60 -10.69 17.93
C PHE A 489 19.10 -12.06 18.42
N MET A 490 20.41 -12.23 18.62
CA MET A 490 20.98 -13.49 19.11
C MET A 490 20.60 -13.81 20.55
N VAL A 491 20.55 -12.80 21.43
CA VAL A 491 20.15 -12.99 22.82
C VAL A 491 18.69 -13.44 22.90
N GLU A 492 17.80 -12.80 22.14
CA GLU A 492 16.39 -13.21 22.07
C GLU A 492 16.21 -14.58 21.42
N TYR A 493 16.95 -14.90 20.35
CA TYR A 493 16.95 -16.24 19.77
C TYR A 493 17.37 -17.30 20.79
N ARG A 494 18.44 -17.04 21.56
CA ARG A 494 18.89 -17.95 22.62
C ARG A 494 17.83 -18.13 23.70
N ASN A 495 17.15 -17.06 24.12
CA ASN A 495 16.09 -17.12 25.12
C ASN A 495 14.87 -17.91 24.61
N LEU A 496 14.41 -17.62 23.39
CA LEU A 496 13.28 -18.32 22.77
C LEU A 496 13.59 -19.81 22.59
N MET A 497 14.78 -20.11 22.07
CA MET A 497 15.25 -21.48 21.91
C MET A 497 15.32 -22.19 23.27
N ALA A 498 15.81 -21.55 24.33
CA ALA A 498 15.81 -22.13 25.67
C ALA A 498 14.39 -22.47 26.14
N ASP A 499 13.44 -21.55 26.00
CA ASP A 499 12.04 -21.77 26.39
C ASP A 499 11.39 -22.90 25.57
N ARG A 500 11.66 -22.97 24.26
CA ARG A 500 11.14 -24.04 23.38
C ARG A 500 11.72 -25.41 23.74
N LEU A 501 13.03 -25.48 24.01
CA LEU A 501 13.71 -26.72 24.41
C LEU A 501 13.26 -27.24 25.79
N LEU A 502 12.83 -26.35 26.69
CA LEU A 502 12.34 -26.71 28.02
C LEU A 502 10.84 -27.08 28.03
N SER A 503 10.06 -26.49 27.13
CA SER A 503 8.62 -26.76 27.02
C SER A 503 8.31 -28.05 26.26
N GLN A 504 9.04 -28.35 25.18
CA GLN A 504 8.77 -29.52 24.35
C GLN A 504 9.50 -30.77 24.87
N LEU A 505 8.75 -31.70 25.47
CA LEU A 505 9.25 -33.03 25.85
C LEU A 505 9.63 -33.86 24.59
N ASP A 506 8.86 -33.71 23.51
CA ASP A 506 9.09 -34.33 22.21
C ASP A 506 9.93 -33.41 21.30
N PHE A 507 11.22 -33.35 21.59
CA PHE A 507 12.17 -32.56 20.82
C PHE A 507 12.37 -33.09 19.39
N ASN A 508 11.92 -32.32 18.38
CA ASN A 508 12.30 -32.49 16.98
C ASN A 508 13.64 -31.79 16.70
N SER A 509 14.73 -32.55 16.84
CA SER A 509 16.09 -32.05 16.62
C SER A 509 16.32 -31.49 15.21
N GLU A 510 15.66 -32.04 14.21
CA GLU A 510 15.99 -31.76 12.81
C GLU A 510 15.58 -30.34 12.39
N LYS A 511 14.41 -29.88 12.85
CA LYS A 511 13.91 -28.53 12.54
C LYS A 511 14.79 -27.44 13.15
N GLU A 512 15.14 -27.59 14.43
CA GLU A 512 15.99 -26.62 15.13
C GLU A 512 17.43 -26.62 14.61
N ILE A 513 17.97 -27.78 14.23
CA ILE A 513 19.30 -27.86 13.58
C ILE A 513 19.28 -27.13 12.24
N ARG A 514 18.26 -27.34 11.39
CA ARG A 514 18.12 -26.64 10.10
C ARG A 514 18.04 -25.13 10.28
N ASN A 515 17.21 -24.66 11.19
CA ASN A 515 17.07 -23.22 11.50
C ASN A 515 18.41 -22.62 11.96
N LEU A 516 19.13 -23.34 12.82
CA LEU A 516 20.43 -22.91 13.31
C LEU A 516 21.49 -22.87 12.19
N GLU A 517 21.49 -23.82 11.27
CA GLU A 517 22.37 -23.82 10.08
C GLU A 517 22.09 -22.62 9.16
N LEU A 518 20.82 -22.31 8.88
CA LEU A 518 20.42 -21.13 8.11
C LEU A 518 20.87 -19.83 8.78
N LEU A 519 20.75 -19.74 10.10
CA LEU A 519 21.22 -18.58 10.85
C LEU A 519 22.76 -18.50 10.86
N LYS A 520 23.47 -19.62 10.99
CA LYS A 520 24.95 -19.68 10.87
C LYS A 520 25.42 -19.16 9.51
N ILE A 521 24.65 -19.45 8.46
CA ILE A 521 24.96 -19.00 7.11
C ILE A 521 24.98 -17.47 7.02
N ARG A 522 24.06 -16.79 7.69
CA ARG A 522 23.87 -15.33 7.62
C ARG A 522 24.65 -14.54 8.66
N PHE A 523 24.68 -15.02 9.91
CA PHE A 523 25.23 -14.28 11.05
C PHE A 523 26.65 -14.72 11.45
N GLY A 524 27.11 -15.85 10.91
CA GLY A 524 28.40 -16.46 11.26
C GLY A 524 28.30 -17.36 12.49
N GLU A 525 29.36 -18.14 12.72
CA GLU A 525 29.34 -19.24 13.70
C GLU A 525 29.62 -18.79 15.14
N SER A 526 30.36 -17.70 15.35
CA SER A 526 30.84 -17.31 16.69
C SER A 526 29.71 -16.94 17.66
N LEU A 527 28.70 -16.22 17.20
CA LEU A 527 27.57 -15.77 18.02
C LEU A 527 26.55 -16.89 18.29
N LEU A 528 26.51 -17.91 17.44
CA LEU A 528 25.57 -19.04 17.50
C LEU A 528 26.11 -20.26 18.24
N HIS A 529 27.36 -20.21 18.67
CA HIS A 529 28.01 -21.32 19.36
C HIS A 529 27.25 -21.75 20.63
N SER A 530 26.68 -20.79 21.37
CA SER A 530 25.86 -21.08 22.56
C SER A 530 24.64 -21.94 22.24
N CYS A 531 23.90 -21.58 21.19
CA CYS A 531 22.71 -22.30 20.73
C CYS A 531 23.04 -23.72 20.23
N GLU A 532 24.19 -23.89 19.58
CA GLU A 532 24.67 -25.20 19.15
C GLU A 532 24.99 -26.12 20.34
N VAL A 533 25.64 -25.57 21.38
CA VAL A 533 25.91 -26.33 22.61
C VAL A 533 24.59 -26.67 23.32
N MET A 534 23.58 -25.80 23.31
CA MET A 534 22.26 -26.09 23.87
C MET A 534 21.58 -27.29 23.19
N LEU A 535 21.61 -27.38 21.85
CA LEU A 535 21.09 -28.56 21.13
C LEU A 535 21.85 -29.84 21.50
N LYS A 536 23.18 -29.72 21.57
CA LYS A 536 24.03 -30.85 21.96
C LYS A 536 23.70 -31.33 23.37
N ASP A 537 23.53 -30.41 24.32
CA ASP A 537 23.16 -30.73 25.71
C ASP A 537 21.86 -31.53 25.77
N VAL A 538 20.84 -31.17 24.98
CA VAL A 538 19.57 -31.92 24.91
C VAL A 538 19.79 -33.35 24.40
N THR A 539 20.57 -33.51 23.32
CA THR A 539 20.88 -34.86 22.79
C THR A 539 21.71 -35.71 23.76
N ASP A 540 22.71 -35.10 24.41
CA ASP A 540 23.55 -35.75 25.42
C ASP A 540 22.71 -36.11 26.66
N SER A 541 21.74 -35.27 27.05
CA SER A 541 20.82 -35.54 28.15
C SER A 541 19.93 -36.75 27.86
N LYS A 542 19.37 -36.88 26.65
CA LYS A 542 18.60 -38.07 26.25
C LYS A 542 19.43 -39.34 26.36
N ARG A 543 20.70 -39.29 25.94
CA ARG A 543 21.64 -40.42 26.04
C ARG A 543 21.96 -40.77 27.50
N ILE A 544 22.15 -39.77 28.36
CA ILE A 544 22.43 -39.98 29.78
C ILE A 544 21.22 -40.57 30.49
N ASN A 545 20.01 -40.05 30.25
CA ASN A 545 18.78 -40.62 30.80
C ASN A 545 18.60 -42.08 30.36
N ALA A 546 18.74 -42.38 29.06
CA ALA A 546 18.63 -43.76 28.56
C ALA A 546 19.64 -44.70 29.23
N HIS A 547 20.84 -44.21 29.57
CA HIS A 547 21.82 -45.00 30.28
C HIS A 547 21.46 -45.20 31.75
N ILE A 548 21.05 -44.14 32.47
CA ILE A 548 20.66 -44.21 33.87
C ILE A 548 19.43 -45.10 34.05
N HIS A 549 18.40 -44.96 33.21
CA HIS A 549 17.22 -45.83 33.24
C HIS A 549 17.52 -47.26 32.74
N GLY A 550 18.52 -47.44 31.87
CA GLY A 550 18.93 -48.74 31.34
C GLY A 550 19.82 -49.55 32.28
N ASP A 551 20.52 -48.90 33.21
CA ASP A 551 21.35 -49.56 34.22
C ASP A 551 20.42 -50.14 35.30
N GLY A 552 20.17 -51.45 35.24
CA GLY A 552 19.16 -52.18 36.02
C GLY A 552 19.32 -52.17 37.55
N ASN A 553 20.14 -51.29 38.11
CA ASN A 553 20.30 -51.05 39.55
C ASN A 553 19.23 -50.10 40.15
N ILE A 554 18.40 -49.47 39.31
CA ILE A 554 17.28 -48.58 39.74
C ILE A 554 15.95 -49.34 39.86
N ASN A 555 15.91 -50.63 39.49
CA ASN A 555 14.70 -51.45 39.49
C ASN A 555 14.25 -51.96 40.87
N GLU A 556 14.93 -51.59 41.96
CA GLU A 556 14.39 -51.78 43.32
C GLU A 556 13.62 -50.52 43.76
N SER A 557 12.34 -50.47 43.35
CA SER A 557 11.29 -49.55 43.85
C SER A 557 11.57 -48.05 43.68
N THR A 558 11.50 -47.53 42.45
CA THR A 558 11.29 -46.10 42.24
C THR A 558 9.80 -45.76 42.45
N LEU A 559 9.51 -44.86 43.39
CA LEU A 559 8.15 -44.35 43.62
C LEU A 559 7.66 -43.45 42.48
N PHE A 560 8.58 -42.82 41.74
CA PHE A 560 8.31 -41.88 40.66
C PHE A 560 9.22 -42.17 39.46
N ASP A 561 8.71 -42.04 38.24
CA ASP A 561 9.54 -42.06 37.03
C ASP A 561 10.11 -40.65 36.80
N ILE A 562 11.43 -40.53 36.78
CA ILE A 562 12.13 -39.23 36.75
C ILE A 562 13.02 -39.16 35.52
N THR A 563 12.61 -38.36 34.56
CA THR A 563 13.44 -37.94 33.43
C THR A 563 14.01 -36.54 33.70
N SER A 564 15.33 -36.38 33.62
CA SER A 564 15.98 -35.08 33.86
C SER A 564 16.51 -34.45 32.57
N LEU A 565 16.43 -33.13 32.41
CA LEU A 565 17.14 -32.43 31.34
C LEU A 565 18.45 -31.85 31.90
N ILE A 566 19.58 -32.39 31.46
CA ILE A 566 20.92 -32.03 31.94
C ILE A 566 21.51 -31.01 30.96
N ILE A 567 21.74 -29.80 31.47
CA ILE A 567 22.12 -28.64 30.67
C ILE A 567 23.42 -28.00 31.17
N SER A 568 24.15 -27.33 30.28
CA SER A 568 25.35 -26.57 30.64
C SER A 568 25.01 -25.16 31.15
N ALA A 569 25.47 -24.81 32.34
CA ALA A 569 25.12 -23.52 32.96
C ALA A 569 25.69 -22.27 32.26
N GLN A 570 26.76 -22.42 31.45
CA GLN A 570 27.47 -21.31 30.83
C GLN A 570 26.86 -20.85 29.49
N PHE A 571 26.22 -21.77 28.76
CA PHE A 571 25.74 -21.52 27.40
C PHE A 571 24.23 -21.23 27.36
N TRP A 572 23.49 -21.68 28.37
CA TRP A 572 22.08 -21.36 28.55
C TRP A 572 21.92 -19.95 29.15
N PRO A 573 20.81 -19.25 28.86
CA PRO A 573 20.50 -17.98 29.52
C PRO A 573 20.35 -18.13 31.04
N SER A 574 20.37 -17.01 31.77
CA SER A 574 20.16 -17.08 33.21
C SER A 574 18.71 -17.43 33.52
N PHE A 575 18.55 -18.44 34.37
CA PHE A 575 17.25 -18.93 34.83
C PHE A 575 16.73 -18.10 36.00
N ASN A 576 15.41 -18.10 36.19
CA ASN A 576 14.79 -17.55 37.39
C ASN A 576 15.36 -18.20 38.67
N LYS A 577 15.69 -17.37 39.66
CA LYS A 577 16.34 -17.81 40.92
C LYS A 577 15.36 -18.30 41.98
N GLU A 578 14.12 -18.58 41.61
CA GLU A 578 13.14 -19.11 42.54
C GLU A 578 13.55 -20.49 43.05
N SER A 579 13.46 -20.67 44.37
CA SER A 579 13.73 -21.94 45.03
C SER A 579 12.44 -22.55 45.55
N LEU A 580 12.15 -23.78 45.12
CA LEU A 580 11.04 -24.58 45.62
C LEU A 580 11.56 -25.62 46.60
N GLN A 581 10.97 -25.71 47.80
CA GLN A 581 11.19 -26.88 48.65
C GLN A 581 10.35 -28.05 48.14
N LEU A 582 11.01 -29.18 47.87
CA LEU A 582 10.35 -30.40 47.42
C LEU A 582 9.95 -31.28 48.62
N PRO A 583 8.89 -32.09 48.48
CA PRO A 583 8.59 -33.18 49.41
C PRO A 583 9.78 -34.13 49.61
N GLU A 584 9.91 -34.69 50.81
CA GLU A 584 11.06 -35.56 51.19
C GLU A 584 11.22 -36.78 50.28
N GLU A 585 10.11 -37.34 49.80
CA GLU A 585 10.10 -38.51 48.91
C GLU A 585 10.74 -38.18 47.55
N LEU A 586 10.38 -37.04 46.95
CA LEU A 586 10.97 -36.57 45.70
C LEU A 586 12.44 -36.18 45.88
N GLU A 587 12.79 -35.57 47.01
CA GLU A 587 14.19 -35.23 47.31
C GLU A 587 15.09 -36.47 47.41
N ASN A 588 14.56 -37.57 47.94
CA ASN A 588 15.28 -38.84 48.01
C ASN A 588 15.53 -39.45 46.63
N GLU A 589 14.54 -39.41 45.73
CA GLU A 589 14.73 -39.86 44.36
C GLU A 589 15.70 -38.96 43.57
N PHE A 590 15.67 -37.64 43.78
CA PHE A 590 16.64 -36.71 43.18
C PHE A 590 18.07 -37.01 43.66
N LYS A 591 18.24 -37.38 44.94
CA LYS A 591 19.54 -37.83 45.49
C LYS A 591 19.98 -39.16 44.88
N LYS A 592 19.08 -40.12 44.64
CA LYS A 592 19.40 -41.38 43.94
C LYS A 592 19.87 -41.09 42.52
N PHE A 593 19.15 -40.26 41.78
CA PHE A 593 19.52 -39.86 40.42
C PHE A 593 20.88 -39.13 40.39
N THR A 594 21.13 -38.24 41.36
CA THR A 594 22.40 -37.50 41.47
C THR A 594 23.58 -38.45 41.69
N LYS A 595 23.44 -39.47 42.55
CA LYS A 595 24.47 -40.49 42.75
C LYS A 595 24.72 -41.35 41.50
N ALA A 596 23.66 -41.73 40.78
CA ALA A 596 23.78 -42.44 39.51
C ALA A 596 24.56 -41.59 38.49
N TYR A 597 24.23 -40.31 38.38
CA TYR A 597 24.96 -39.37 37.52
C TYR A 597 26.43 -39.21 37.90
N GLU A 598 26.76 -39.06 39.20
CA GLU A 598 28.14 -38.96 39.69
C GLU A 598 28.98 -40.21 39.35
N SER A 599 28.35 -41.39 39.39
CA SER A 599 29.00 -42.65 39.01
C SER A 599 29.31 -42.73 37.51
N TYR A 600 28.41 -42.18 36.67
CA TYR A 600 28.58 -42.15 35.22
C TYR A 600 29.57 -41.06 34.77
N LYS A 601 29.44 -39.85 35.31
CA LYS A 601 30.26 -38.66 34.99
C LYS A 601 31.05 -38.23 36.23
N GLY A 602 32.21 -38.86 36.42
CA GLY A 602 33.09 -38.55 37.55
C GLY A 602 33.48 -37.07 37.63
N ASN A 603 33.59 -36.56 38.87
CA ASN A 603 33.93 -35.17 39.22
C ASN A 603 32.91 -34.10 38.80
N ARG A 604 31.62 -34.48 38.63
CA ARG A 604 30.52 -33.54 38.37
C ARG A 604 29.34 -33.85 39.27
N THR A 605 28.73 -32.82 39.84
CA THR A 605 27.51 -32.93 40.66
C THR A 605 26.38 -32.15 40.01
N LEU A 606 25.13 -32.57 40.21
CA LEU A 606 23.96 -31.93 39.64
C LEU A 606 23.44 -30.82 40.57
N ASN A 607 23.08 -29.68 39.96
CA ASN A 607 22.33 -28.63 40.64
C ASN A 607 20.91 -28.58 40.06
N TRP A 608 19.92 -28.93 40.87
CA TRP A 608 18.53 -29.06 40.42
C TRP A 608 17.85 -27.70 40.32
N ARG A 609 17.20 -27.45 39.17
CA ARG A 609 16.28 -26.34 38.97
C ARG A 609 14.86 -26.87 39.09
N THR A 610 14.24 -26.63 40.25
CA THR A 610 13.00 -27.32 40.64
C THR A 610 11.73 -26.65 40.12
N VAL A 611 11.80 -25.39 39.68
CA VAL A 611 10.62 -24.62 39.22
C VAL A 611 10.30 -24.84 37.74
N THR A 612 11.33 -25.06 36.91
CA THR A 612 11.21 -25.11 35.44
C THR A 612 10.94 -26.51 34.88
N GLY A 613 10.47 -27.43 35.71
CA GLY A 613 10.12 -28.79 35.30
C GLY A 613 8.68 -28.92 34.78
N ARG A 614 8.30 -30.12 34.37
CA ARG A 614 6.91 -30.53 34.15
C ARG A 614 6.67 -31.84 34.90
N VAL A 615 5.51 -31.97 35.53
CA VAL A 615 5.13 -33.14 36.32
C VAL A 615 3.78 -33.62 35.85
N ASN A 616 3.70 -34.90 35.48
CA ASN A 616 2.43 -35.56 35.24
C ASN A 616 1.88 -36.03 36.58
N ILE A 617 0.71 -35.53 36.94
CA ILE A 617 0.02 -35.91 38.18
C ILE A 617 -1.31 -36.55 37.84
N VAL A 618 -1.64 -37.59 38.60
CA VAL A 618 -2.95 -38.22 38.60
C VAL A 618 -3.58 -37.88 39.94
N ILE A 619 -4.64 -37.10 39.91
CA ILE A 619 -5.37 -36.65 41.10
C ILE A 619 -6.64 -37.49 41.20
N GLU A 620 -6.79 -38.20 42.31
CA GLU A 620 -7.99 -38.97 42.64
C GLU A 620 -8.76 -38.22 43.75
N ILE A 621 -9.95 -37.70 43.45
CA ILE A 621 -10.84 -37.04 44.42
C ILE A 621 -12.21 -37.70 44.33
N GLY A 622 -12.59 -38.43 45.37
CA GLY A 622 -13.85 -39.18 45.40
C GLY A 622 -13.91 -40.24 44.29
N GLU A 623 -14.81 -40.06 43.32
CA GLU A 623 -14.95 -40.93 42.13
C GLU A 623 -14.23 -40.39 40.87
N ARG A 624 -13.67 -39.17 40.91
CA ARG A 624 -13.01 -38.55 39.75
C ARG A 624 -11.51 -38.82 39.75
N VAL A 625 -11.02 -39.32 38.61
CA VAL A 625 -9.57 -39.41 38.30
C VAL A 625 -9.26 -38.35 37.24
N MET A 626 -8.32 -37.45 37.52
CA MET A 626 -7.85 -36.42 36.59
C MET A 626 -6.36 -36.60 36.35
N GLU A 627 -5.98 -36.81 35.09
CA GLU A 627 -4.58 -36.82 34.67
C GLU A 627 -4.25 -35.48 34.01
N MET A 628 -3.19 -34.82 34.47
CA MET A 628 -2.76 -33.54 33.95
C MET A 628 -1.26 -33.33 34.09
N THR A 629 -0.70 -32.59 33.14
CA THR A 629 0.69 -32.14 33.16
C THR A 629 0.74 -30.72 33.72
N VAL A 630 1.38 -30.54 34.87
CA VAL A 630 1.46 -29.24 35.56
C VAL A 630 2.90 -28.86 35.92
N PRO A 631 3.19 -27.57 36.15
CA PRO A 631 4.47 -27.15 36.71
C PRO A 631 4.70 -27.74 38.12
N PRO A 632 5.96 -28.04 38.51
CA PRO A 632 6.30 -28.61 39.81
C PRO A 632 5.78 -27.79 40.99
N THR A 633 5.72 -26.47 40.85
CA THR A 633 5.19 -25.56 41.88
C THR A 633 3.71 -25.84 42.13
N GLN A 634 2.93 -26.07 41.08
CA GLN A 634 1.51 -26.43 41.17
C GLN A 634 1.31 -27.83 41.73
N ALA A 635 2.14 -28.80 41.32
CA ALA A 635 2.11 -30.16 41.84
C ALA A 635 2.41 -30.20 43.36
N VAL A 636 3.43 -29.45 43.81
CA VAL A 636 3.79 -29.36 45.23
C VAL A 636 2.67 -28.72 46.06
N ILE A 637 1.96 -27.72 45.53
CA ILE A 637 0.81 -27.12 46.20
C ILE A 637 -0.23 -28.21 46.49
N ILE A 638 -0.70 -28.94 45.48
CA ILE A 638 -1.69 -30.02 45.67
C ILE A 638 -1.17 -31.14 46.57
N TYR A 639 0.10 -31.49 46.45
CA TYR A 639 0.71 -32.50 47.32
C TYR A 639 0.58 -32.13 48.81
N HIS A 640 0.74 -30.86 49.17
CA HIS A 640 0.53 -30.43 50.57
C HIS A 640 -0.95 -30.44 50.99
N PHE A 641 -1.87 -30.20 50.05
CA PHE A 641 -3.31 -30.34 50.31
C PHE A 641 -3.73 -31.79 50.59
N GLN A 642 -2.98 -32.79 50.13
CA GLN A 642 -3.20 -34.20 50.47
C GLN A 642 -3.04 -34.48 51.98
N HIS A 643 -2.13 -33.77 52.66
CA HIS A 643 -1.86 -33.98 54.09
C HIS A 643 -2.76 -33.13 55.01
N LYS A 644 -3.23 -31.97 54.53
CA LYS A 644 -4.06 -31.04 55.28
C LYS A 644 -4.99 -30.33 54.31
N SER A 645 -6.30 -30.38 54.56
CA SER A 645 -7.33 -29.83 53.66
C SER A 645 -7.47 -28.31 53.70
N VAL A 646 -6.97 -27.63 54.75
CA VAL A 646 -7.07 -26.17 54.92
C VAL A 646 -5.70 -25.55 55.18
N TRP A 647 -5.33 -24.55 54.37
CA TRP A 647 -4.04 -23.85 54.46
C TRP A 647 -4.22 -22.33 54.43
N THR A 648 -3.39 -21.62 55.18
CA THR A 648 -3.26 -20.16 55.06
C THR A 648 -2.13 -19.80 54.08
N LEU A 649 -2.24 -18.64 53.43
CA LEU A 649 -1.21 -18.14 52.49
C LEU A 649 0.18 -18.08 53.12
N ASP A 650 0.28 -17.59 54.35
CA ASP A 650 1.57 -17.41 55.03
C ASP A 650 2.19 -18.75 55.45
N GLU A 651 1.37 -19.71 55.91
CA GLU A 651 1.84 -21.07 56.21
C GLU A 651 2.38 -21.74 54.95
N LEU A 652 1.62 -21.70 53.87
CA LEU A 652 1.97 -22.36 52.62
C LEU A 652 3.15 -21.65 51.91
N SER A 653 3.24 -20.32 52.01
CA SER A 653 4.40 -19.53 51.55
C SER A 653 5.67 -19.89 52.32
N SER A 654 5.59 -20.03 53.65
CA SER A 654 6.75 -20.38 54.47
C SER A 654 7.27 -21.79 54.19
N LEU A 655 6.38 -22.71 53.86
CA LEU A 655 6.67 -24.12 53.63
C LEU A 655 7.23 -24.37 52.23
N ILE A 656 6.63 -23.75 51.20
CA ILE A 656 7.06 -23.88 49.81
C ILE A 656 8.26 -22.96 49.49
N LYS A 657 8.48 -21.92 50.32
CA LYS A 657 9.44 -20.81 50.13
C LYS A 657 9.18 -19.96 48.89
N VAL A 658 7.92 -19.85 48.49
CA VAL A 658 7.48 -19.00 47.38
C VAL A 658 6.82 -17.74 47.94
N PRO A 659 7.11 -16.54 47.41
CA PRO A 659 6.48 -15.29 47.86
C PRO A 659 4.94 -15.36 47.79
N PRO A 660 4.22 -14.76 48.76
CA PRO A 660 2.76 -14.88 48.83
C PRO A 660 2.03 -14.30 47.60
N SER A 661 2.62 -13.32 46.92
CA SER A 661 2.07 -12.74 45.67
C SER A 661 2.15 -13.68 44.47
N ALA A 662 3.26 -14.40 44.31
CA ALA A 662 3.43 -15.43 43.26
C ALA A 662 2.59 -16.66 43.60
N LEU A 663 2.54 -17.04 44.88
CA LEU A 663 1.75 -18.16 45.35
C LEU A 663 0.25 -17.95 45.11
N ARG A 664 -0.29 -16.75 45.35
CA ARG A 664 -1.70 -16.44 45.08
C ARG A 664 -2.05 -16.62 43.59
N ARG A 665 -1.20 -16.13 42.68
CA ARG A 665 -1.36 -16.34 41.23
C ARG A 665 -1.31 -17.82 40.86
N ARG A 666 -0.42 -18.60 41.49
CA ARG A 666 -0.32 -20.05 41.26
C ARG A 666 -1.57 -20.78 41.75
N ILE A 667 -2.10 -20.44 42.94
CA ILE A 667 -3.33 -21.04 43.47
C ILE A 667 -4.55 -20.71 42.60
N SER A 668 -4.60 -19.55 41.93
CA SER A 668 -5.68 -19.22 40.98
C SER A 668 -5.89 -20.28 39.90
N PHE A 669 -4.83 -20.96 39.46
CA PHE A 669 -4.94 -22.10 38.53
C PHE A 669 -5.86 -23.20 39.08
N TRP A 670 -5.65 -23.60 40.35
CA TRP A 670 -6.48 -24.61 41.01
C TRP A 670 -7.87 -24.12 41.40
N GLN A 671 -8.04 -22.81 41.59
CA GLN A 671 -9.35 -22.19 41.75
C GLN A 671 -10.16 -22.26 40.45
N ASN A 672 -9.53 -22.00 39.30
CA ASN A 672 -10.17 -22.11 37.99
C ASN A 672 -10.57 -23.56 37.68
N HIS A 673 -9.77 -24.54 38.10
CA HIS A 673 -10.11 -25.96 38.02
C HIS A 673 -11.15 -26.43 39.06
N GLY A 674 -11.56 -25.56 39.99
CA GLY A 674 -12.57 -25.87 41.01
C GLY A 674 -12.10 -26.80 42.14
N LEU A 675 -10.79 -27.05 42.28
CA LEU A 675 -10.25 -27.94 43.31
C LEU A 675 -10.04 -27.24 44.66
N ILE A 676 -9.74 -25.95 44.62
CA ILE A 676 -9.42 -25.13 45.80
C ILE A 676 -10.35 -23.90 45.83
N THR A 677 -10.94 -23.60 46.98
CA THR A 677 -11.71 -22.36 47.18
C THR A 677 -11.15 -21.49 48.29
N GLU A 678 -11.35 -20.17 48.15
CA GLU A 678 -11.01 -19.18 49.18
C GLU A 678 -12.24 -19.00 50.09
N THR A 679 -12.16 -19.48 51.33
CA THR A 679 -13.25 -19.35 52.33
C THR A 679 -13.18 -18.00 53.04
N GLU A 680 -11.98 -17.62 53.45
CA GLU A 680 -11.63 -16.31 53.99
C GLU A 680 -10.44 -15.73 53.20
N PRO A 681 -10.25 -14.40 53.15
CA PRO A 681 -9.13 -13.81 52.42
C PRO A 681 -7.80 -14.37 52.92
N GLY A 682 -7.13 -15.16 52.06
CA GLY A 682 -5.87 -15.83 52.36
C GLY A 682 -5.99 -17.20 53.06
N VAL A 683 -7.19 -17.78 53.17
CA VAL A 683 -7.42 -19.15 53.65
C VAL A 683 -8.05 -19.98 52.54
N PHE A 684 -7.37 -21.07 52.18
CA PHE A 684 -7.76 -21.96 51.11
C PHE A 684 -8.16 -23.33 51.64
N SER A 685 -9.27 -23.85 51.15
CA SER A 685 -9.76 -25.19 51.47
C SER A 685 -9.93 -26.05 50.21
N LEU A 686 -9.58 -27.33 50.34
CA LEU A 686 -9.87 -28.36 49.35
C LEU A 686 -11.39 -28.65 49.36
N LEU A 687 -12.02 -28.69 48.18
CA LEU A 687 -13.41 -29.10 48.02
C LEU A 687 -13.48 -30.59 47.65
N GLU A 688 -14.10 -31.39 48.52
CA GLU A 688 -14.35 -32.82 48.28
C GLU A 688 -15.79 -33.09 47.78
N GLU A 689 -16.74 -32.18 48.02
CA GLU A 689 -18.15 -32.33 47.65
C GLU A 689 -18.58 -31.32 46.57
N GLU A 690 -19.38 -31.80 45.61
CA GLU A 690 -19.93 -31.02 44.51
C GLU A 690 -20.70 -29.78 45.01
N SER A 691 -20.33 -28.61 44.50
CA SER A 691 -21.31 -27.57 44.24
C SER A 691 -21.64 -27.64 42.75
N GLU A 692 -22.88 -28.03 42.43
CA GLU A 692 -23.45 -27.98 41.09
C GLU A 692 -23.14 -26.63 40.42
N LYS A 693 -22.21 -26.66 39.47
CA LYS A 693 -21.74 -25.65 38.49
C LYS A 693 -20.23 -25.85 38.43
N ILE A 694 -19.73 -26.62 37.46
CA ILE A 694 -19.52 -26.09 36.11
C ILE A 694 -19.24 -27.28 35.17
N GLU A 695 -20.15 -27.51 34.22
CA GLU A 695 -19.80 -28.15 32.94
C GLU A 695 -18.97 -27.12 32.15
N PHE A 696 -17.68 -26.97 32.44
CA PHE A 696 -16.76 -26.45 31.43
C PHE A 696 -16.33 -27.68 30.64
N GLU A 697 -16.72 -27.66 29.37
CA GLU A 697 -16.21 -28.49 28.29
C GLU A 697 -14.71 -28.73 28.47
N GLU A 698 -14.26 -29.89 28.00
CA GLU A 698 -12.86 -30.21 27.72
C GLU A 698 -12.22 -29.07 26.89
N MET A 699 -11.81 -28.00 27.55
CA MET A 699 -10.84 -27.07 26.99
C MET A 699 -9.57 -27.88 26.87
N ASN A 700 -9.20 -28.20 25.64
CA ASN A 700 -7.85 -28.61 25.31
C ASN A 700 -6.91 -27.50 25.78
N ILE A 701 -6.24 -27.74 26.91
CA ILE A 701 -5.32 -26.83 27.63
C ILE A 701 -4.03 -26.56 26.83
N THR A 702 -3.92 -27.02 25.57
CA THR A 702 -2.66 -26.95 24.84
C THR A 702 -2.36 -25.59 24.21
N ASP A 703 -3.36 -24.73 23.94
CA ASP A 703 -3.09 -23.52 23.12
C ASP A 703 -3.37 -22.17 23.79
N ALA A 704 -4.15 -22.09 24.89
CA ALA A 704 -4.61 -20.80 25.42
C ALA A 704 -3.78 -20.23 26.60
N ASP A 705 -3.03 -21.07 27.32
CA ASP A 705 -2.30 -20.66 28.53
C ASP A 705 -0.77 -20.64 28.36
N GLU A 706 -0.24 -20.87 27.14
CA GLU A 706 1.21 -20.70 26.89
C GLU A 706 1.66 -19.23 26.98
N GLU A 707 0.76 -18.25 26.83
CA GLU A 707 1.10 -16.82 26.95
C GLU A 707 1.32 -16.38 28.41
N ASP A 708 0.76 -17.09 29.39
CA ASP A 708 0.85 -16.76 30.83
C ASP A 708 1.82 -17.66 31.62
N LEU A 709 2.50 -18.62 30.96
CA LEU A 709 3.66 -19.28 31.55
C LEU A 709 4.78 -18.25 31.70
N GLU A 710 5.03 -17.82 32.94
CA GLU A 710 6.25 -17.10 33.32
C GLU A 710 7.45 -17.80 32.67
N SER A 711 8.11 -17.12 31.72
CA SER A 711 9.29 -17.66 31.02
C SER A 711 10.26 -18.25 32.04
N ALA A 712 10.81 -19.43 31.73
CA ALA A 712 11.79 -20.09 32.59
C ALA A 712 13.07 -19.25 32.73
N MET A 713 13.30 -18.34 31.77
CA MET A 713 14.42 -17.42 31.73
C MET A 713 14.15 -16.17 32.59
N ALA A 714 15.22 -15.62 33.15
CA ALA A 714 15.19 -14.29 33.75
C ALA A 714 14.79 -13.26 32.68
N SER A 715 14.07 -12.22 33.09
CA SER A 715 13.64 -11.18 32.15
C SER A 715 14.87 -10.53 31.49
N ALA A 716 14.74 -10.10 30.22
CA ALA A 716 15.85 -9.42 29.53
C ALA A 716 16.39 -8.20 30.30
N SER A 717 15.53 -7.54 31.09
CA SER A 717 15.92 -6.47 32.01
C SER A 717 16.81 -6.98 33.16
N ASP A 718 16.45 -8.12 33.78
CA ASP A 718 17.22 -8.71 34.87
C ASP A 718 18.56 -9.26 34.38
N GLN A 719 18.57 -9.90 33.21
CA GLN A 719 19.81 -10.36 32.56
C GLN A 719 20.75 -9.18 32.30
N ARG A 720 20.23 -8.11 31.71
CA ARG A 720 20.99 -6.88 31.45
C ARG A 720 21.44 -6.23 32.76
N GLU A 721 20.64 -6.27 33.82
CA GLU A 721 21.04 -5.75 35.13
C GLU A 721 22.20 -6.55 35.75
N GLU A 722 22.21 -7.87 35.61
CA GLU A 722 23.33 -8.71 36.05
C GLU A 722 24.62 -8.38 35.29
N GLU A 723 24.53 -8.22 33.96
CA GLU A 723 25.65 -7.77 33.12
C GLU A 723 26.16 -6.40 33.54
N LEU A 724 25.24 -5.44 33.75
CA LEU A 724 25.54 -4.09 34.26
C LEU A 724 26.20 -4.13 35.64
N GLN A 725 25.87 -5.12 36.47
CA GLN A 725 26.49 -5.29 37.78
C GLN A 725 27.93 -5.82 37.69
N VAL A 726 28.28 -6.58 36.65
CA VAL A 726 29.68 -6.93 36.37
C VAL A 726 30.46 -5.67 36.03
N PHE A 727 29.94 -4.82 35.14
CA PHE A 727 30.55 -3.52 34.83
C PHE A 727 30.68 -2.62 36.07
N TRP A 728 29.71 -2.66 36.99
CA TRP A 728 29.79 -1.94 38.27
C TRP A 728 31.03 -2.35 39.07
N SER A 729 31.38 -3.64 39.14
CA SER A 729 32.58 -4.10 39.85
C SER A 729 33.87 -3.51 39.25
N TYR A 730 33.95 -3.41 37.91
CA TYR A 730 35.05 -2.74 37.22
C TYR A 730 35.06 -1.24 37.47
N ILE A 731 33.91 -0.56 37.42
CA ILE A 731 33.80 0.88 37.67
C ILE A 731 34.24 1.20 39.10
N VAL A 732 33.80 0.41 40.10
CA VAL A 732 34.24 0.57 41.49
C VAL A 732 35.75 0.36 41.59
N GLY A 733 36.30 -0.68 40.97
CA GLY A 733 37.75 -0.92 40.93
C GLY A 733 38.52 0.26 40.31
N MET A 734 38.03 0.82 39.21
CA MET A 734 38.67 1.96 38.54
C MET A 734 38.57 3.24 39.39
N LEU A 735 37.40 3.54 39.98
CA LEU A 735 37.20 4.73 40.80
C LEU A 735 37.88 4.63 42.17
N THR A 736 38.10 3.43 42.70
CA THR A 736 38.89 3.21 43.92
C THR A 736 40.38 3.50 43.66
N ASN A 737 40.87 3.21 42.46
CA ASN A 737 42.28 3.41 42.10
C ASN A 737 42.60 4.81 41.56
N LEU A 738 41.62 5.49 40.94
CA LEU A 738 41.82 6.76 40.23
C LEU A 738 41.04 7.94 40.85
N ASP A 739 40.34 7.73 41.96
CA ASP A 739 39.50 8.66 42.74
C ASP A 739 38.33 9.32 41.98
N SER A 740 38.56 9.88 40.79
CA SER A 740 37.56 10.56 39.97
C SER A 740 37.81 10.40 38.47
N MET A 741 36.75 10.19 37.69
CA MET A 741 36.86 10.07 36.23
C MET A 741 35.67 10.67 35.46
N PRO A 742 35.91 11.28 34.29
CA PRO A 742 34.85 11.68 33.37
C PRO A 742 34.25 10.48 32.66
N ILE A 743 33.01 10.65 32.17
CA ILE A 743 32.25 9.58 31.51
C ILE A 743 32.98 8.97 30.30
N ASP A 744 33.63 9.80 29.48
CA ASP A 744 34.31 9.35 28.26
C ASP A 744 35.46 8.39 28.57
N ARG A 745 36.19 8.67 29.67
CA ARG A 745 37.32 7.85 30.10
C ARG A 745 36.85 6.53 30.71
N ILE A 746 35.74 6.54 31.47
CA ILE A 746 35.11 5.32 31.98
C ILE A 746 34.67 4.46 30.80
N HIS A 747 33.99 5.05 29.81
CA HIS A 747 33.52 4.35 28.62
C HIS A 747 34.67 3.71 27.82
N GLN A 748 35.75 4.46 27.56
CA GLN A 748 36.94 3.93 26.88
C GLN A 748 37.62 2.80 27.66
N MET A 749 37.75 2.92 28.98
CA MET A 749 38.36 1.88 29.81
C MET A 749 37.50 0.61 29.87
N LEU A 750 36.17 0.75 29.95
CA LEU A 750 35.26 -0.39 29.84
C LEU A 750 35.35 -1.05 28.47
N LYS A 751 35.49 -0.27 27.39
CA LYS A 751 35.68 -0.78 26.03
C LYS A 751 37.05 -1.45 25.81
N LEU A 752 38.05 -1.16 26.63
CA LEU A 752 39.36 -1.80 26.54
C LEU A 752 39.46 -3.05 27.41
N PHE A 753 38.84 -3.03 28.59
CA PHE A 753 39.03 -4.08 29.61
C PHE A 753 37.84 -5.02 29.79
N ALA A 754 36.62 -4.59 29.45
CA ALA A 754 35.40 -5.37 29.68
C ALA A 754 34.77 -5.93 28.39
N SER A 755 34.80 -5.20 27.26
CA SER A 755 34.20 -5.70 26.00
C SER A 755 35.01 -6.79 25.31
N ASN A 756 36.33 -6.91 25.58
CA ASN A 756 37.16 -7.98 24.99
C ASN A 756 36.85 -9.38 25.56
N GLY A 757 36.13 -9.48 26.69
CA GLY A 757 35.83 -10.76 27.35
C GLY A 757 34.41 -11.29 27.13
N GLY A 758 33.47 -10.46 26.65
CA GLY A 758 32.06 -10.81 26.64
C GLY A 758 31.24 -10.30 25.45
N GLY A 759 31.82 -9.56 24.50
CA GLY A 759 31.12 -9.15 23.29
C GLY A 759 29.87 -8.30 23.52
N VAL A 760 29.72 -7.65 24.68
CA VAL A 760 28.61 -6.73 24.94
C VAL A 760 29.07 -5.32 24.60
N GLU A 761 28.49 -4.74 23.55
CA GLU A 761 28.64 -3.32 23.26
C GLU A 761 27.87 -2.48 24.28
N PHE A 762 28.50 -1.41 24.74
CA PHE A 762 27.95 -0.56 25.78
C PHE A 762 27.94 0.87 25.28
N THR A 763 26.78 1.47 25.03
CA THR A 763 26.73 2.82 24.47
C THR A 763 27.05 3.88 25.52
N GLN A 764 27.54 5.04 25.09
CA GLN A 764 27.86 6.15 26.00
C GLN A 764 26.61 6.68 26.74
N ASP A 765 25.45 6.66 26.08
CA ASP A 765 24.18 7.09 26.68
C ASP A 765 23.66 6.10 27.72
N GLU A 766 23.80 4.80 27.49
CA GLU A 766 23.47 3.78 28.48
C GLU A 766 24.38 3.87 29.71
N LEU A 767 25.69 4.09 29.53
CA LEU A 767 26.61 4.34 30.64
C LEU A 767 26.16 5.56 31.45
N LYS A 768 25.74 6.62 30.77
CA LYS A 768 25.28 7.84 31.42
C LYS A 768 24.05 7.57 32.27
N HIS A 769 23.05 6.88 31.74
CA HIS A 769 21.85 6.51 32.51
C HIS A 769 22.17 5.56 33.66
N PHE A 770 23.06 4.59 33.45
CA PHE A 770 23.49 3.68 34.50
C PHE A 770 24.20 4.41 35.65
N LEU A 771 25.19 5.26 35.34
CA LEU A 771 25.89 6.06 36.34
C LEU A 771 24.95 7.04 37.03
N GLN A 772 24.02 7.68 36.31
CA GLN A 772 22.99 8.54 36.90
C GLN A 772 22.07 7.78 37.85
N ARG A 773 21.73 6.52 37.56
CA ARG A 773 21.01 5.65 38.49
C ARG A 773 21.84 5.38 39.75
N LYS A 774 23.14 5.09 39.61
CA LYS A 774 24.04 4.89 40.75
C LYS A 774 24.32 6.16 41.57
N VAL A 775 24.23 7.34 40.95
CA VAL A 775 24.22 8.64 41.66
C VAL A 775 22.93 8.81 42.45
N ARG A 776 21.77 8.45 41.87
CA ARG A 776 20.48 8.44 42.60
C ARG A 776 20.45 7.45 43.77
N GLU A 777 21.10 6.30 43.62
CA GLU A 777 21.30 5.31 44.69
C GLU A 777 22.34 5.74 45.75
N HIS A 778 22.90 6.96 45.66
CA HIS A 778 23.96 7.48 46.52
C HIS A 778 25.25 6.63 46.56
N LYS A 779 25.50 5.81 45.52
CA LYS A 779 26.74 5.02 45.38
C LYS A 779 27.85 5.81 44.67
N LEU A 780 27.48 6.80 43.87
CA LEU A 780 28.40 7.72 43.19
C LEU A 780 28.04 9.17 43.49
N LEU A 781 29.05 10.04 43.51
CA LEU A 781 28.93 11.49 43.51
C LEU A 781 29.30 12.01 42.12
N PHE A 782 28.49 12.90 41.57
CA PHE A 782 28.79 13.59 40.31
C PHE A 782 29.03 15.07 40.60
N SER A 783 30.26 15.53 40.38
CA SER A 783 30.66 16.93 40.61
C SER A 783 31.61 17.37 39.49
N GLY A 784 31.38 18.56 38.92
CA GLY A 784 32.28 19.15 37.92
C GLY A 784 32.50 18.31 36.64
N GLY A 785 31.55 17.46 36.25
CA GLY A 785 31.68 16.61 35.05
C GLY A 785 32.41 15.27 35.28
N VAL A 786 32.79 14.96 36.53
CA VAL A 786 33.44 13.70 36.89
C VAL A 786 32.61 12.91 37.90
N TYR A 787 32.74 11.59 37.85
CA TYR A 787 32.15 10.64 38.81
C TYR A 787 33.19 10.25 39.86
N GLN A 788 32.75 10.19 41.11
CA GLN A 788 33.53 9.79 42.29
C GLN A 788 32.74 8.76 43.09
N LEU A 789 33.41 7.88 43.83
CA LEU A 789 32.73 7.01 44.79
C LEU A 789 32.23 7.84 45.97
N ALA A 790 30.99 7.58 46.39
CA ALA A 790 30.50 8.14 47.65
C ALA A 790 31.29 7.48 48.81
N LYS A 791 31.84 8.31 49.71
CA LYS A 791 32.56 7.84 50.90
C LYS A 791 31.62 7.39 52.00
#